data_AF-F8K8M9-F1
#
_entry.id   AF-F8K8M9-F1
#
_cell.length_a   1.000
_cell.length_b   1.000
_cell.length_c   1.000
_cell.angle_alpha   90.00
_cell.angle_beta   90.00
_cell.angle_gamma   90.00
#
_symmetry.space_group_name_H-M   'P 1'
#
loop_
_entity.id
_entity.type
_entity.pdbx_description
1 polymer ?
#
loop_
_entity_poly.entity_id
_entity_poly.type
_entity_poly.pdbx_seq_one_letter_code
_entity_poly.pdbx_strand_id
1 'polypeptide(L)'
;YYHVGTDEVVSDSAWVEVKTSCMGSLKVEVTRPVQSYLPRDNFQLKITGDPGAKVGLVAVDKGVTVLNNKHKLTQKKIWDVVEKYDTGCTAGSGENSMGVFYDAGLTLETNTASGTNIRTESKCPVRARRRRAASEFQFRIDLEGKFNTAEEKACCVSGMKKNVLEYSCARRVKFVSDGDACRKAFQFCCEKIEEERKKNVHDELVLARGDEDDASYLSPDEIATRSNFPESWLWNEFTLPACPAGKKCETTFNNQITAMPDSITTWQVTAISLSKENAICVTEPLELVVLKDFFIDLRLPYSAVYNEQLEVKAVLHNYKLNKIKVRVYLMENENVRSSANKRKQYIKDVFVEPESTLVIPYVMIPLKLGEQRIVVKASVFESGLQDGIERVLRVVPPGELVKKIISVNLDPAGGTQKENLKSGVPENRVPNTPASTEINVIGGDQTSVLVESVISGKTTGSLIQQPVGCGEQNMIYMTLPVIATRYLDTTRQWEAVGLQQRTTAVNFIRIGYQRQAAYVKPDGSYSAWTERPSSTWLTAYVTKVFAMSQTMISIEPKVLCNAVEWLILKAQQPDGRFTENAPVIHGEMIGDVAGLDTDASMTAFVLIALQEARSTCEKIINGLANNMNKAVAYLQNRTPTVTNPYAIAMISYAMANHGALDKPLLLKFSKALNHWEIPRGSGTFTLEATAYALLALLKVDALQEAGPVVKWLSLQGRSGGGYGSTQATIMVYQAVAEYWSKTRNVKEFDLEVDVLVVGRNQPDRWNINRRNQFVTRTTKVLDIDQDLTVEARGVGSATVSVLTLYYAALDKKNPGCTDFDLEVEMVKEGKASYPGADASYMLKIKIKYKSKERDSTMSVLDIGLLTGFVADVGDLTKLSTEKDRYIEKFEMDKALSERGSLIIYMDKVSHTDWDHVNFKVHSVNKVGILQPATVTVYEYYQPSRCRVFYHPERTDGGLLTLRSTEDKEVFRCAEENCSMQKKLGLDDNTRSEKACEVTKDRSVDYVFKVKLESMTPDPTSDTYFMRVVDVIKGGIDKGVMGQLRAFVAFALCRESLDLKVGSTYLLMGVSKDVYKPREGADVQYQYILGEQTWVEYWPTAEECPKQQYRKTCRGLEKLVTEQKIDGCPQ
;
A
#
# COMPACT_ATOMS: atom_id res chain seq x y z
N TYR A 1 25.84 -58.18 3.34
CA TYR A 1 26.19 -58.85 4.61
C TYR A 1 26.39 -60.34 4.35
N TYR A 2 27.04 -61.05 5.26
CA TYR A 2 27.21 -62.51 5.25
C TYR A 2 27.25 -63.04 6.69
N HIS A 3 27.24 -64.36 6.87
CA HIS A 3 27.31 -65.02 8.18
C HIS A 3 28.65 -65.73 8.37
N VAL A 4 29.10 -65.82 9.62
CA VAL A 4 30.25 -66.64 10.03
C VAL A 4 29.78 -67.58 11.15
N GLY A 5 29.88 -68.90 10.92
CA GLY A 5 29.24 -69.89 11.80
C GLY A 5 27.71 -69.76 11.82
N THR A 6 27.10 -70.06 12.97
CA THR A 6 25.64 -69.96 13.18
C THR A 6 25.19 -68.63 13.81
N ASP A 7 26.11 -67.92 14.46
CA ASP A 7 25.78 -66.91 15.47
C ASP A 7 26.25 -65.49 15.11
N GLU A 8 27.20 -65.33 14.16
CA GLU A 8 27.77 -64.04 13.80
C GLU A 8 27.27 -63.53 12.43
N VAL A 9 26.89 -62.25 12.38
CA VAL A 9 26.50 -61.51 11.16
C VAL A 9 27.55 -60.44 10.90
N VAL A 10 28.08 -60.37 9.67
CA VAL A 10 29.00 -59.31 9.22
C VAL A 10 28.34 -58.53 8.10
N SER A 11 28.14 -57.23 8.28
CA SER A 11 27.44 -56.35 7.35
C SER A 11 28.24 -55.06 7.09
N ASP A 12 27.96 -54.43 5.95
CA ASP A 12 28.48 -53.12 5.57
C ASP A 12 27.47 -52.44 4.63
N SER A 13 27.55 -51.11 4.49
CA SER A 13 26.63 -50.28 3.72
C SER A 13 27.36 -49.11 3.05
N ALA A 14 26.94 -48.75 1.83
CA ALA A 14 27.49 -47.64 1.08
C ALA A 14 26.37 -46.83 0.41
N TRP A 15 26.40 -45.52 0.56
CA TRP A 15 25.49 -44.60 -0.13
C TRP A 15 26.07 -44.21 -1.49
N VAL A 16 25.24 -44.26 -2.55
CA VAL A 16 25.68 -44.06 -3.94
C VAL A 16 24.87 -42.92 -4.57
N GLU A 17 25.49 -41.76 -4.74
CA GLU A 17 24.87 -40.62 -5.42
C GLU A 17 24.71 -40.92 -6.93
N VAL A 18 23.52 -41.33 -7.34
CA VAL A 18 23.15 -41.43 -8.75
C VAL A 18 22.92 -40.01 -9.29
N LYS A 19 23.47 -39.71 -10.47
CA LYS A 19 23.35 -38.40 -11.13
C LYS A 19 21.89 -37.95 -11.17
N THR A 20 21.59 -36.78 -10.60
CA THR A 20 20.23 -36.23 -10.49
C THR A 20 19.64 -35.83 -11.84
N SER A 21 19.08 -36.78 -12.59
CA SER A 21 18.30 -36.57 -13.82
C SER A 21 16.80 -36.74 -13.56
N CYS A 22 15.98 -36.60 -14.59
CA CYS A 22 14.63 -37.17 -14.58
C CYS A 22 14.70 -38.71 -14.68
N MET A 23 13.62 -39.40 -14.28
CA MET A 23 13.40 -40.82 -14.61
C MET A 23 12.88 -40.98 -16.04
N GLY A 24 11.96 -40.11 -16.43
CA GLY A 24 11.42 -40.00 -17.79
C GLY A 24 12.18 -39.00 -18.67
N SER A 25 11.72 -38.87 -19.91
CA SER A 25 12.25 -37.94 -20.88
C SER A 25 11.42 -36.64 -20.93
N LEU A 26 12.12 -35.50 -20.94
CA LEU A 26 11.55 -34.23 -21.36
C LEU A 26 12.66 -33.32 -21.91
N LYS A 27 12.45 -32.78 -23.12
CA LYS A 27 13.38 -31.87 -23.78
C LYS A 27 12.60 -30.86 -24.62
N VAL A 28 12.96 -29.59 -24.51
CA VAL A 28 12.38 -28.50 -25.32
C VAL A 28 13.50 -27.90 -26.15
N GLU A 29 13.32 -27.86 -27.47
CA GLU A 29 14.29 -27.33 -28.42
C GLU A 29 13.57 -26.46 -29.46
N VAL A 30 14.26 -25.47 -30.03
CA VAL A 30 13.75 -24.79 -31.23
C VAL A 30 14.12 -25.62 -32.46
N THR A 31 13.16 -25.90 -33.35
CA THR A 31 13.41 -26.70 -34.57
C THR A 31 14.48 -26.08 -35.49
N ARG A 32 14.62 -24.75 -35.44
CA ARG A 32 15.68 -23.97 -36.10
C ARG A 32 16.15 -22.89 -35.10
N PRO A 33 17.21 -23.14 -34.32
CA PRO A 33 17.75 -22.13 -33.40
C PRO A 33 18.41 -20.99 -34.17
N VAL A 34 18.20 -19.76 -33.71
CA VAL A 34 18.84 -18.54 -34.21
C VAL A 34 19.54 -17.88 -33.03
N GLN A 35 20.67 -17.20 -33.26
CA GLN A 35 21.47 -16.57 -32.19
C GLN A 35 20.68 -15.52 -31.39
N SER A 36 19.77 -14.81 -32.06
CA SER A 36 18.81 -13.88 -31.46
C SER A 36 17.57 -13.79 -32.36
N TYR A 37 16.42 -13.50 -31.74
CA TYR A 37 15.14 -13.28 -32.41
C TYR A 37 14.77 -11.80 -32.38
N LEU A 38 14.06 -11.32 -33.40
CA LEU A 38 13.40 -10.02 -33.37
C LEU A 38 12.05 -10.12 -32.61
N PRO A 39 11.57 -9.01 -32.02
CA PRO A 39 10.18 -8.89 -31.59
C PRO A 39 9.18 -9.35 -32.67
N ARG A 40 8.20 -10.17 -32.29
CA ARG A 40 7.20 -10.82 -33.18
C ARG A 40 7.71 -11.90 -34.15
N ASP A 41 8.98 -12.29 -34.11
CA ASP A 41 9.45 -13.45 -34.90
C ASP A 41 8.69 -14.71 -34.52
N ASN A 42 8.26 -15.46 -35.55
CA ASN A 42 7.67 -16.79 -35.38
C ASN A 42 8.77 -17.85 -35.23
N PHE A 43 8.73 -18.59 -34.13
CA PHE A 43 9.62 -19.70 -33.86
C PHE A 43 8.81 -20.99 -33.58
N GLN A 44 9.46 -22.14 -33.75
CA GLN A 44 8.83 -23.45 -33.56
C GLN A 44 9.53 -24.20 -32.43
N LEU A 45 8.81 -24.43 -31.34
CA LEU A 45 9.24 -25.29 -30.24
C LEU A 45 8.87 -26.74 -30.56
N LYS A 46 9.88 -27.60 -30.57
CA LYS A 46 9.74 -29.06 -30.53
C LYS A 46 9.84 -29.49 -29.07
N ILE A 47 8.72 -29.89 -28.47
CA ILE A 47 8.68 -30.50 -27.15
C ILE A 47 8.70 -32.02 -27.34
N THR A 48 9.72 -32.69 -26.83
CA THR A 48 9.88 -34.15 -26.88
C THR A 48 9.82 -34.70 -25.46
N GLY A 49 9.10 -35.80 -25.24
CA GLY A 49 9.00 -36.43 -23.92
C GLY A 49 8.20 -37.72 -23.94
N ASP A 50 7.81 -38.20 -22.76
CA ASP A 50 7.18 -39.51 -22.61
C ASP A 50 5.78 -39.58 -23.28
N PRO A 51 5.41 -40.72 -23.90
CA PRO A 51 4.12 -40.87 -24.59
C PRO A 51 2.92 -40.67 -23.65
N GLY A 52 1.97 -39.82 -24.05
CA GLY A 52 0.77 -39.56 -23.24
C GLY A 52 1.00 -38.75 -21.96
N ALA A 53 2.22 -38.27 -21.69
CA ALA A 53 2.47 -37.39 -20.55
C ALA A 53 1.82 -36.02 -20.75
N LYS A 54 1.35 -35.43 -19.65
CA LYS A 54 0.92 -34.01 -19.63
C LYS A 54 2.15 -33.13 -19.52
N VAL A 55 2.22 -32.04 -20.28
CA VAL A 55 3.29 -31.05 -20.23
C VAL A 55 2.71 -29.66 -20.01
N GLY A 56 3.18 -28.98 -18.96
CA GLY A 56 2.98 -27.56 -18.75
C GLY A 56 4.20 -26.77 -19.26
N LEU A 57 3.95 -25.68 -19.98
CA LEU A 57 4.97 -24.71 -20.40
C LEU A 57 4.81 -23.39 -19.65
N VAL A 58 5.93 -22.69 -19.47
CA VAL A 58 5.95 -21.26 -19.14
C VAL A 58 7.22 -20.60 -19.72
N ALA A 59 7.07 -19.39 -20.26
CA ALA A 59 8.17 -18.50 -20.60
C ALA A 59 8.21 -17.34 -19.58
N VAL A 60 9.34 -17.21 -18.86
CA VAL A 60 9.55 -16.19 -17.83
C VAL A 60 10.72 -15.30 -18.22
N ASP A 61 10.63 -13.99 -17.98
CA ASP A 61 11.73 -13.06 -18.21
C ASP A 61 12.94 -13.40 -17.30
N LYS A 62 14.15 -13.43 -17.87
CA LYS A 62 15.39 -13.77 -17.15
C LYS A 62 15.72 -12.79 -16.03
N GLY A 63 15.32 -11.52 -16.13
CA GLY A 63 15.40 -10.54 -15.05
C GLY A 63 14.56 -10.98 -13.84
N VAL A 64 13.34 -11.47 -14.06
CA VAL A 64 12.46 -11.98 -12.99
C VAL A 64 13.05 -13.22 -12.32
N THR A 65 13.66 -14.15 -13.08
CA THR A 65 14.29 -15.34 -12.47
C THR A 65 15.58 -15.00 -11.74
N VAL A 66 16.40 -14.07 -12.24
CA VAL A 66 17.61 -13.58 -11.58
C VAL A 66 17.29 -12.86 -10.26
N LEU A 67 16.22 -12.06 -10.21
CA LEU A 67 15.80 -11.34 -9.01
C LEU A 67 15.51 -12.27 -7.82
N ASN A 68 14.98 -13.49 -8.02
CA ASN A 68 14.79 -14.44 -6.92
C ASN A 68 14.82 -15.94 -7.33
N ASN A 69 16.02 -16.48 -7.52
CA ASN A 69 16.23 -17.90 -7.80
C ASN A 69 15.85 -18.88 -6.66
N LYS A 70 15.50 -18.41 -5.44
CA LYS A 70 15.17 -19.31 -4.31
C LYS A 70 13.90 -20.13 -4.58
N HIS A 71 12.89 -19.55 -5.22
CA HIS A 71 11.58 -20.21 -5.44
C HIS A 71 11.46 -20.91 -6.80
N LYS A 72 12.43 -20.77 -7.71
CA LYS A 72 12.44 -21.48 -9.00
C LYS A 72 12.47 -23.00 -8.80
N LEU A 73 11.52 -23.72 -9.38
CA LEU A 73 11.49 -25.20 -9.36
C LEU A 73 12.62 -25.76 -10.24
N THR A 74 13.24 -26.85 -9.80
CA THR A 74 14.27 -27.59 -10.55
C THR A 74 14.16 -29.08 -10.22
N GLN A 75 14.63 -29.96 -11.11
CA GLN A 75 14.62 -31.40 -10.84
C GLN A 75 15.40 -31.75 -9.55
N LYS A 76 16.52 -31.05 -9.28
CA LYS A 76 17.23 -31.20 -8.01
C LYS A 76 16.35 -30.87 -6.80
N LYS A 77 15.59 -29.77 -6.80
CA LYS A 77 14.69 -29.44 -5.66
C LYS A 77 13.56 -30.46 -5.45
N ILE A 78 13.20 -31.25 -6.47
CA ILE A 78 12.27 -32.38 -6.32
C ILE A 78 12.99 -33.55 -5.64
N TRP A 79 14.19 -33.91 -6.09
CA TRP A 79 15.00 -34.94 -5.42
C TRP A 79 15.38 -34.56 -3.99
N ASP A 80 15.78 -33.30 -3.74
CA ASP A 80 16.03 -32.74 -2.41
C ASP A 80 14.79 -32.89 -1.48
N VAL A 81 13.57 -33.08 -2.01
CA VAL A 81 12.35 -33.33 -1.22
C VAL A 81 12.09 -34.83 -1.04
N VAL A 82 12.34 -35.65 -2.06
CA VAL A 82 12.23 -37.12 -1.97
C VAL A 82 13.28 -37.70 -1.00
N GLU A 83 14.52 -37.20 -1.05
CA GLU A 83 15.64 -37.58 -0.18
C GLU A 83 15.34 -37.33 1.31
N LYS A 84 14.45 -36.38 1.65
CA LYS A 84 13.99 -36.14 3.02
C LYS A 84 13.02 -37.21 3.56
N TYR A 85 12.61 -38.15 2.71
CA TYR A 85 11.83 -39.34 3.08
C TYR A 85 12.66 -40.63 2.99
N ASP A 86 13.96 -40.54 2.66
CA ASP A 86 14.89 -41.65 2.88
C ASP A 86 14.95 -41.96 4.39
N THR A 87 14.94 -43.24 4.75
CA THR A 87 15.07 -43.68 6.14
C THR A 87 16.53 -43.77 6.59
N GLY A 88 17.50 -43.75 5.66
CA GLY A 88 18.92 -43.72 5.97
C GLY A 88 19.34 -42.51 6.83
N CYS A 89 20.23 -42.76 7.80
CA CYS A 89 20.82 -41.74 8.68
C CYS A 89 22.28 -41.41 8.36
N THR A 90 23.01 -42.32 7.73
CA THR A 90 24.44 -42.15 7.41
C THR A 90 24.71 -42.50 5.95
N ALA A 91 25.83 -42.01 5.41
CA ALA A 91 26.24 -42.28 4.04
C ALA A 91 27.11 -43.55 3.89
N GLY A 92 27.09 -44.46 4.87
CA GLY A 92 28.02 -45.60 4.91
C GLY A 92 27.72 -46.59 6.03
N SER A 93 28.76 -47.23 6.54
CA SER A 93 28.71 -48.24 7.61
C SER A 93 28.25 -47.70 8.98
N GLY A 94 27.90 -48.61 9.89
CA GLY A 94 27.52 -48.33 11.27
C GLY A 94 28.54 -48.88 12.30
N GLU A 95 28.32 -48.60 13.59
CA GLU A 95 29.25 -48.96 14.68
C GLU A 95 29.43 -50.47 14.89
N ASN A 96 28.42 -51.26 14.52
CA ASN A 96 28.45 -52.73 14.52
C ASN A 96 27.47 -53.26 13.46
N SER A 97 27.42 -54.57 13.24
CA SER A 97 26.62 -55.18 12.18
C SER A 97 25.11 -54.90 12.25
N MET A 98 24.54 -54.67 13.43
CA MET A 98 23.14 -54.25 13.57
C MET A 98 22.98 -52.73 13.43
N GLY A 99 23.98 -51.96 13.84
CA GLY A 99 24.09 -50.53 13.56
C GLY A 99 24.08 -50.22 12.06
N VAL A 100 24.79 -51.01 11.24
CA VAL A 100 24.78 -50.94 9.76
C VAL A 100 23.35 -50.97 9.20
N PHE A 101 22.50 -51.90 9.65
CA PHE A 101 21.11 -51.96 9.19
C PHE A 101 20.30 -50.77 9.71
N TYR A 102 20.43 -50.43 11.00
CA TYR A 102 19.69 -49.33 11.63
C TYR A 102 19.99 -47.96 10.98
N ASP A 103 21.27 -47.69 10.71
CA ASP A 103 21.75 -46.48 10.06
C ASP A 103 21.40 -46.44 8.57
N ALA A 104 21.25 -47.60 7.92
CA ALA A 104 20.66 -47.72 6.58
C ALA A 104 19.11 -47.69 6.59
N GLY A 105 18.47 -47.44 7.74
CA GLY A 105 17.01 -47.34 7.85
C GLY A 105 16.26 -48.67 7.76
N LEU A 106 16.94 -49.79 8.02
CA LEU A 106 16.42 -51.16 7.99
C LEU A 106 16.35 -51.77 9.40
N THR A 107 15.44 -52.72 9.58
CA THR A 107 15.36 -53.55 10.79
C THR A 107 15.60 -55.02 10.45
N LEU A 108 16.45 -55.69 11.24
CA LEU A 108 16.78 -57.11 11.11
C LEU A 108 16.63 -57.82 12.45
N GLU A 109 16.00 -58.99 12.43
CA GLU A 109 15.83 -59.89 13.58
C GLU A 109 16.29 -61.29 13.14
N THR A 110 17.02 -62.01 13.99
CA THR A 110 17.50 -63.37 13.70
C THR A 110 17.30 -64.29 14.92
N ASN A 111 17.47 -65.59 14.72
CA ASN A 111 17.28 -66.60 15.75
C ASN A 111 18.49 -66.81 16.68
N THR A 112 19.64 -66.19 16.38
CA THR A 112 20.91 -66.37 17.13
C THR A 112 21.55 -65.06 17.61
N ALA A 113 21.19 -63.91 17.05
CA ALA A 113 21.72 -62.61 17.45
C ALA A 113 20.61 -61.66 17.91
N SER A 114 20.93 -60.74 18.83
CA SER A 114 20.01 -59.67 19.22
C SER A 114 19.73 -58.75 18.02
N GLY A 115 18.46 -58.63 17.64
CA GLY A 115 18.04 -57.84 16.50
C GLY A 115 18.24 -56.33 16.66
N THR A 116 18.06 -55.60 15.56
CA THR A 116 18.10 -54.13 15.53
C THR A 116 17.05 -53.51 16.45
N ASN A 117 17.43 -52.46 17.19
CA ASN A 117 16.47 -51.66 17.97
C ASN A 117 15.37 -51.08 17.07
N ILE A 118 14.11 -51.13 17.53
CA ILE A 118 12.99 -50.53 16.81
C ILE A 118 13.13 -48.99 16.86
N ARG A 119 13.17 -48.36 15.68
CA ARG A 119 13.33 -46.91 15.54
C ARG A 119 12.03 -46.17 15.85
N THR A 120 12.04 -45.37 16.91
CA THR A 120 10.87 -44.63 17.43
C THR A 120 10.63 -43.28 16.77
N GLU A 121 11.64 -42.69 16.13
CA GLU A 121 11.55 -41.39 15.44
C GLU A 121 12.12 -41.46 14.02
N SER A 122 11.51 -40.72 13.10
CA SER A 122 11.95 -40.69 11.70
C SER A 122 13.25 -39.91 11.47
N LYS A 123 13.62 -39.00 12.39
CA LYS A 123 14.78 -38.09 12.23
C LYS A 123 16.04 -38.64 12.90
N CYS A 124 17.19 -38.33 12.29
CA CYS A 124 18.51 -38.75 12.75
C CYS A 124 19.19 -37.65 13.59
N PRO A 125 20.04 -38.01 14.59
CA PRO A 125 20.72 -37.03 15.44
C PRO A 125 21.86 -36.29 14.72
N VAL A 126 21.71 -34.99 14.50
CA VAL A 126 22.66 -34.16 13.72
C VAL A 126 23.76 -33.54 14.59
N ARG A 127 25.03 -33.78 14.26
CA ARG A 127 26.18 -33.01 14.79
C ARG A 127 26.50 -31.81 13.87
N ALA A 128 26.49 -30.60 14.42
CA ALA A 128 26.71 -29.37 13.66
C ALA A 128 28.19 -29.14 13.27
N ARG A 129 28.44 -28.56 12.08
CA ARG A 129 29.78 -28.20 11.59
C ARG A 129 29.76 -26.78 10.98
N ARG A 130 30.65 -25.89 11.43
CA ARG A 130 30.80 -24.52 10.90
C ARG A 130 31.67 -24.49 9.63
N ARG A 131 31.41 -23.52 8.74
CA ARG A 131 32.34 -23.06 7.69
C ARG A 131 32.62 -21.56 7.85
N ARG A 132 33.76 -21.11 7.34
CA ARG A 132 34.20 -19.70 7.33
C ARG A 132 33.97 -19.06 5.96
N ALA A 133 33.89 -17.74 5.93
CA ALA A 133 34.25 -16.91 4.80
C ALA A 133 35.02 -15.67 5.32
N ALA A 134 35.85 -15.09 4.46
CA ALA A 134 36.56 -13.82 4.65
C ALA A 134 36.61 -13.12 3.27
N SER A 135 36.99 -11.85 3.11
CA SER A 135 37.68 -10.93 4.02
C SER A 135 37.39 -9.45 3.70
N GLU A 136 37.13 -8.63 4.72
CA GLU A 136 37.37 -7.17 4.72
C GLU A 136 37.71 -6.76 6.16
N PHE A 137 38.87 -7.23 6.62
CA PHE A 137 39.03 -7.63 8.02
C PHE A 137 40.47 -7.40 8.51
N GLN A 138 40.71 -6.24 9.14
CA GLN A 138 41.90 -5.99 9.97
C GLN A 138 41.62 -4.93 11.05
N PHE A 139 41.36 -3.67 10.69
CA PHE A 139 41.04 -2.62 11.68
C PHE A 139 39.78 -2.92 12.52
N ARG A 140 38.76 -3.57 11.93
CA ARG A 140 37.58 -4.06 12.67
C ARG A 140 37.93 -5.18 13.65
N ILE A 141 38.91 -6.04 13.33
CA ILE A 141 39.35 -7.16 14.19
C ILE A 141 39.92 -6.63 15.51
N ASP A 142 40.75 -5.59 15.48
CA ASP A 142 41.42 -5.06 16.67
C ASP A 142 40.46 -4.33 17.65
N LEU A 143 39.22 -4.09 17.22
CA LEU A 143 38.11 -3.63 18.07
C LEU A 143 37.23 -4.82 18.52
N GLU A 144 36.85 -5.72 17.60
CA GLU A 144 36.09 -6.94 17.90
C GLU A 144 36.83 -7.88 18.88
N GLY A 145 38.15 -7.98 18.76
CA GLY A 145 39.01 -8.87 19.54
C GLY A 145 39.18 -8.49 21.01
N LYS A 146 38.71 -7.30 21.41
CA LYS A 146 38.73 -6.82 22.81
C LYS A 146 37.58 -7.37 23.66
N PHE A 147 36.56 -7.94 23.02
CA PHE A 147 35.43 -8.58 23.69
C PHE A 147 35.58 -10.10 23.66
N ASN A 148 34.94 -10.82 24.58
CA ASN A 148 35.11 -12.26 24.72
C ASN A 148 33.90 -13.05 24.22
N THR A 149 32.67 -12.61 24.54
CA THR A 149 31.45 -13.30 24.11
C THR A 149 31.13 -13.05 22.63
N ALA A 150 30.29 -13.91 22.04
CA ALA A 150 29.80 -13.71 20.68
C ALA A 150 28.80 -12.53 20.56
N GLU A 151 28.07 -12.26 21.63
CA GLU A 151 27.03 -11.22 21.69
C GLU A 151 27.67 -9.82 21.76
N GLU A 152 28.60 -9.58 22.68
CA GLU A 152 29.36 -8.33 22.77
C GLU A 152 30.04 -7.96 21.44
N LYS A 153 30.57 -8.96 20.71
CA LYS A 153 31.18 -8.77 19.38
C LYS A 153 30.17 -8.29 18.35
N ALA A 154 29.00 -8.92 18.26
CA ALA A 154 27.93 -8.48 17.36
C ALA A 154 27.46 -7.03 17.68
N CYS A 155 27.45 -6.67 18.96
CA CYS A 155 27.12 -5.32 19.42
C CYS A 155 28.20 -4.28 19.04
N CYS A 156 29.49 -4.61 19.26
CA CYS A 156 30.61 -3.77 18.81
C CYS A 156 30.60 -3.56 17.28
N VAL A 157 30.37 -4.62 16.49
CA VAL A 157 30.27 -4.53 15.02
C VAL A 157 29.13 -3.61 14.57
N SER A 158 27.99 -3.64 15.27
CA SER A 158 26.86 -2.75 14.99
C SER A 158 27.17 -1.29 15.33
N GLY A 159 27.85 -1.05 16.47
CA GLY A 159 28.33 0.27 16.87
C GLY A 159 29.23 0.93 15.81
N MET A 160 30.14 0.16 15.19
CA MET A 160 31.09 0.65 14.18
C MET A 160 30.47 1.12 12.85
N LYS A 161 29.20 0.83 12.57
CA LYS A 161 28.58 1.19 11.29
C LYS A 161 28.34 2.71 11.15
N LYS A 162 28.00 3.18 9.95
CA LYS A 162 27.69 4.60 9.71
C LYS A 162 26.22 4.86 9.98
N ASN A 163 25.92 5.59 11.05
CA ASN A 163 24.57 6.08 11.34
C ASN A 163 24.09 7.03 10.23
N VAL A 164 22.81 6.93 9.85
CA VAL A 164 22.12 7.82 8.88
C VAL A 164 21.38 8.96 9.60
N LEU A 165 21.09 8.80 10.91
CA LEU A 165 20.28 9.71 11.71
C LEU A 165 21.09 10.78 12.49
N GLU A 166 22.42 10.80 12.34
CA GLU A 166 23.36 11.74 13.01
C GLU A 166 23.31 11.74 14.56
N TYR A 167 22.60 10.79 15.19
CA TYR A 167 22.59 10.61 16.65
C TYR A 167 23.97 10.22 17.19
N SER A 168 24.35 10.84 18.31
CA SER A 168 25.53 10.47 19.10
C SER A 168 25.42 9.05 19.65
N CYS A 169 26.57 8.39 19.83
CA CYS A 169 26.67 7.03 20.35
C CYS A 169 25.87 6.80 21.65
N ALA A 170 25.91 7.75 22.59
CA ALA A 170 25.15 7.69 23.83
C ALA A 170 23.62 7.68 23.64
N ARG A 171 23.08 8.30 22.56
CA ARG A 171 21.65 8.17 22.21
C ARG A 171 21.35 6.85 21.50
N ARG A 172 22.22 6.39 20.59
CA ARG A 172 22.07 5.09 19.89
C ARG A 172 21.94 3.92 20.88
N VAL A 173 22.73 3.92 21.96
CA VAL A 173 22.71 2.88 23.01
C VAL A 173 21.33 2.71 23.68
N LYS A 174 20.49 3.76 23.74
CA LYS A 174 19.12 3.65 24.31
C LYS A 174 18.23 2.66 23.53
N PHE A 175 18.47 2.50 22.23
CA PHE A 175 17.69 1.62 21.34
C PHE A 175 18.18 0.16 21.35
N VAL A 176 19.31 -0.13 22.00
CA VAL A 176 19.82 -1.49 22.15
C VAL A 176 19.04 -2.21 23.28
N SER A 177 18.22 -3.17 22.87
CA SER A 177 17.38 -4.00 23.76
C SER A 177 18.14 -5.14 24.46
N ASP A 178 19.25 -5.58 23.88
CA ASP A 178 20.16 -6.55 24.49
C ASP A 178 20.79 -6.00 25.81
N GLY A 179 21.19 -6.91 26.71
CA GLY A 179 21.63 -6.57 28.07
C GLY A 179 22.89 -5.68 28.19
N ASP A 180 23.13 -5.14 29.38
CA ASP A 180 24.08 -4.03 29.59
C ASP A 180 25.55 -4.29 29.20
N ALA A 181 25.96 -5.55 29.04
CA ALA A 181 27.27 -5.89 28.44
C ALA A 181 27.34 -5.52 26.95
N CYS A 182 26.29 -5.85 26.17
CA CYS A 182 26.16 -5.47 24.77
C CYS A 182 26.14 -3.95 24.60
N ARG A 183 25.39 -3.23 25.46
CA ARG A 183 25.31 -1.76 25.44
C ARG A 183 26.68 -1.09 25.60
N LYS A 184 27.50 -1.58 26.54
CA LYS A 184 28.88 -1.08 26.76
C LYS A 184 29.79 -1.38 25.57
N ALA A 185 29.70 -2.59 24.99
CA ALA A 185 30.48 -2.96 23.81
C ALA A 185 30.11 -2.12 22.56
N PHE A 186 28.81 -1.88 22.36
CA PHE A 186 28.28 -1.02 21.30
C PHE A 186 28.78 0.42 21.43
N GLN A 187 28.68 1.02 22.63
CA GLN A 187 29.09 2.41 22.88
C GLN A 187 30.57 2.62 22.56
N PHE A 188 31.44 1.76 23.13
CA PHE A 188 32.89 1.85 22.98
C PHE A 188 33.34 1.79 21.51
N CYS A 189 32.76 0.88 20.72
CA CYS A 189 33.11 0.73 19.31
C CYS A 189 32.50 1.81 18.39
N CYS A 190 31.39 2.43 18.81
CA CYS A 190 30.81 3.59 18.12
C CYS A 190 31.69 4.83 18.28
N GLU A 191 32.05 5.19 19.52
CA GLU A 191 32.83 6.42 19.81
C GLU A 191 34.20 6.38 19.12
N LYS A 192 34.86 5.22 19.11
CA LYS A 192 36.20 5.06 18.51
C LYS A 192 36.25 5.17 16.98
N ILE A 193 35.14 4.97 16.26
CA ILE A 193 35.14 5.11 14.79
C ILE A 193 34.68 6.50 14.31
N GLU A 194 34.01 7.27 15.16
CA GLU A 194 33.71 8.69 14.89
C GLU A 194 34.94 9.60 15.03
N GLU A 195 35.94 9.21 15.84
CA GLU A 195 37.26 9.86 15.93
C GLU A 195 38.06 9.73 14.62
N GLU A 196 38.02 8.55 13.98
CA GLU A 196 38.74 8.27 12.73
C GLU A 196 38.10 8.96 11.51
N ARG A 197 36.76 8.92 11.40
CA ARG A 197 36.03 9.47 10.23
C ARG A 197 36.20 10.98 10.03
N LYS A 198 36.68 11.72 11.04
CA LYS A 198 36.94 13.17 10.97
C LYS A 198 38.24 13.55 10.22
N LYS A 199 39.00 12.60 9.69
CA LYS A 199 40.36 12.85 9.12
C LYS A 199 40.49 12.89 7.59
N ASN A 200 39.52 12.43 6.80
CA ASN A 200 39.68 12.25 5.34
C ASN A 200 38.47 12.75 4.52
N VAL A 201 38.65 13.76 3.65
CA VAL A 201 37.72 14.15 2.56
C VAL A 201 38.50 14.80 1.40
N HIS A 202 38.36 14.29 0.17
CA HIS A 202 38.49 15.10 -1.06
C HIS A 202 37.74 14.51 -2.27
N ASP A 203 37.57 15.33 -3.30
CA ASP A 203 36.75 15.13 -4.50
C ASP A 203 37.58 14.92 -5.79
N GLU A 204 36.93 14.47 -6.88
CA GLU A 204 37.26 14.92 -8.25
C GLU A 204 36.09 14.74 -9.27
N LEU A 205 36.26 15.25 -10.50
CA LEU A 205 35.29 15.40 -11.62
C LEU A 205 36.05 15.50 -12.97
N VAL A 206 35.40 15.28 -14.15
CA VAL A 206 35.69 15.93 -15.48
C VAL A 206 34.67 15.53 -16.58
N LEU A 207 34.69 16.19 -17.77
CA LEU A 207 33.65 16.23 -18.82
C LEU A 207 34.14 15.86 -20.26
N ALA A 208 33.28 16.00 -21.30
CA ALA A 208 33.40 15.37 -22.64
C ALA A 208 33.07 16.27 -23.88
N ARG A 209 33.15 15.68 -25.10
CA ARG A 209 32.55 16.03 -26.43
C ARG A 209 32.77 14.85 -27.41
N GLY A 210 32.26 14.77 -28.66
CA GLY A 210 31.44 15.64 -29.54
C GLY A 210 31.78 15.34 -31.02
N ASP A 211 31.02 15.63 -32.10
CA ASP A 211 29.64 16.17 -32.33
C ASP A 211 29.18 15.75 -33.79
N GLU A 212 28.18 16.39 -34.44
CA GLU A 212 27.85 16.52 -35.92
C GLU A 212 27.75 15.26 -36.88
N ASP A 213 27.59 15.41 -38.23
CA ASP A 213 26.37 15.63 -39.07
C ASP A 213 26.55 15.24 -40.60
N ASP A 214 25.62 15.02 -41.57
CA ASP A 214 24.13 14.89 -41.77
C ASP A 214 23.84 13.93 -43.03
N ALA A 215 22.81 13.81 -43.91
CA ALA A 215 21.50 14.45 -44.29
C ALA A 215 20.43 13.60 -45.11
N SER A 216 19.92 12.44 -44.65
CA SER A 216 18.92 11.58 -45.38
C SER A 216 18.12 10.61 -44.46
N TYR A 217 16.77 10.53 -44.55
CA TYR A 217 15.91 9.76 -43.61
C TYR A 217 14.60 9.18 -44.23
N LEU A 218 14.05 8.13 -43.59
CA LEU A 218 12.78 7.44 -43.94
C LEU A 218 11.56 7.90 -43.11
N SER A 219 10.35 7.49 -43.54
CA SER A 219 9.06 8.06 -43.12
C SER A 219 8.47 7.48 -41.80
N PRO A 220 7.49 8.15 -41.15
CA PRO A 220 6.95 7.71 -39.86
C PRO A 220 5.93 6.57 -39.95
N ASP A 221 5.27 6.40 -41.10
CA ASP A 221 4.12 5.51 -41.25
C ASP A 221 4.53 4.05 -41.50
N GLU A 222 5.76 3.85 -41.98
CA GLU A 222 6.39 2.53 -42.20
C GLU A 222 6.93 1.90 -40.89
N ILE A 223 6.97 2.67 -39.79
CA ILE A 223 7.55 2.26 -38.49
C ILE A 223 6.59 1.38 -37.69
N ALA A 224 6.93 0.09 -37.59
CA ALA A 224 6.27 -0.88 -36.73
C ALA A 224 6.43 -0.54 -35.23
N THR A 225 5.31 -0.53 -34.49
CA THR A 225 5.26 -0.11 -33.08
C THR A 225 5.03 -1.30 -32.14
N ARG A 226 5.81 -1.35 -31.06
CA ARG A 226 5.83 -2.36 -29.99
C ARG A 226 4.92 -1.95 -28.83
N SER A 227 4.08 -2.86 -28.35
CA SER A 227 3.09 -2.61 -27.30
C SER A 227 2.85 -3.81 -26.35
N ASN A 228 3.22 -5.04 -26.74
CA ASN A 228 3.00 -6.25 -25.94
C ASN A 228 4.20 -6.58 -25.02
N PHE A 229 4.15 -6.10 -23.77
CA PHE A 229 5.23 -6.21 -22.78
C PHE A 229 4.82 -7.02 -21.52
N PRO A 230 4.65 -8.36 -21.61
CA PRO A 230 4.33 -9.21 -20.47
C PRO A 230 5.55 -9.48 -19.56
N GLU A 231 5.32 -9.90 -18.32
CA GLU A 231 6.37 -10.43 -17.41
C GLU A 231 6.56 -11.96 -17.56
N SER A 232 5.48 -12.67 -17.92
CA SER A 232 5.48 -14.10 -18.27
C SER A 232 4.40 -14.42 -19.29
N TRP A 233 4.59 -15.47 -20.08
CA TRP A 233 3.69 -15.89 -21.16
C TRP A 233 3.87 -17.40 -21.45
N LEU A 234 3.25 -17.89 -22.53
CA LEU A 234 3.27 -19.30 -22.94
C LEU A 234 2.74 -20.28 -21.85
N TRP A 235 1.85 -19.81 -20.98
CA TRP A 235 1.25 -20.59 -19.89
C TRP A 235 0.22 -21.60 -20.42
N ASN A 236 0.72 -22.69 -21.00
CA ASN A 236 -0.05 -23.67 -21.76
C ASN A 236 0.09 -25.07 -21.15
N GLU A 237 -1.01 -25.83 -21.10
CA GLU A 237 -1.01 -27.27 -20.82
C GLU A 237 -1.39 -28.04 -22.10
N PHE A 238 -0.68 -29.12 -22.41
CA PHE A 238 -1.11 -30.10 -23.43
C PHE A 238 -0.64 -31.52 -23.08
N THR A 239 -1.25 -32.52 -23.70
CA THR A 239 -0.83 -33.93 -23.60
C THR A 239 0.02 -34.30 -24.82
N LEU A 240 1.15 -34.98 -24.61
CA LEU A 240 1.92 -35.56 -25.71
C LEU A 240 1.16 -36.72 -26.38
N PRO A 241 1.31 -36.93 -27.70
CA PRO A 241 0.59 -38.00 -28.39
C PRO A 241 1.01 -39.38 -27.88
N ALA A 242 0.08 -40.34 -27.93
CA ALA A 242 0.33 -41.73 -27.57
C ALA A 242 1.08 -42.50 -28.67
N CYS A 243 1.73 -43.60 -28.31
CA CYS A 243 2.39 -44.51 -29.26
C CYS A 243 1.40 -45.05 -30.31
N PRO A 244 1.74 -45.04 -31.60
CA PRO A 244 0.97 -45.76 -32.62
C PRO A 244 0.88 -47.26 -32.29
N ALA A 245 -0.32 -47.84 -32.43
CA ALA A 245 -0.55 -49.25 -32.12
C ALA A 245 0.42 -50.17 -32.90
N GLY A 246 1.05 -51.10 -32.18
CA GLY A 246 2.05 -52.01 -32.72
C GLY A 246 3.51 -51.52 -32.67
N LYS A 247 3.79 -50.32 -32.15
CA LYS A 247 5.16 -49.84 -31.88
C LYS A 247 5.37 -49.45 -30.42
N LYS A 248 6.49 -49.88 -29.83
CA LYS A 248 7.05 -49.25 -28.63
C LYS A 248 7.79 -47.99 -29.06
N CYS A 249 7.35 -46.82 -28.60
CA CYS A 249 8.09 -45.56 -28.75
C CYS A 249 8.56 -45.13 -27.36
N GLU A 250 9.86 -44.90 -27.20
CA GLU A 250 10.43 -44.42 -25.93
C GLU A 250 10.03 -42.96 -25.65
N THR A 251 9.88 -42.17 -26.71
CA THR A 251 9.45 -40.77 -26.66
C THR A 251 8.47 -40.45 -27.78
N THR A 252 7.66 -39.41 -27.59
CA THR A 252 6.91 -38.74 -28.65
C THR A 252 7.15 -37.23 -28.60
N PHE A 253 6.72 -36.49 -29.62
CA PHE A 253 6.93 -35.05 -29.69
C PHE A 253 5.69 -34.29 -30.16
N ASN A 254 5.61 -33.02 -29.77
CA ASN A 254 4.64 -32.04 -30.24
C ASN A 254 5.39 -30.78 -30.72
N ASN A 255 4.91 -30.16 -31.80
CA ASN A 255 5.50 -28.96 -32.38
C ASN A 255 4.54 -27.78 -32.20
N GLN A 256 4.84 -26.85 -31.29
CA GLN A 256 4.12 -25.57 -31.19
C GLN A 256 4.84 -24.50 -32.02
N ILE A 257 4.07 -23.71 -32.78
CA ILE A 257 4.53 -22.49 -33.44
C ILE A 257 3.97 -21.31 -32.64
N THR A 258 4.80 -20.33 -32.32
CA THR A 258 4.38 -19.12 -31.57
C THR A 258 5.26 -17.93 -31.95
N ALA A 259 4.74 -16.71 -31.79
CA ALA A 259 5.49 -15.47 -32.00
C ALA A 259 6.13 -14.96 -30.71
N MET A 260 7.28 -14.28 -30.81
CA MET A 260 7.91 -13.57 -29.68
C MET A 260 7.09 -12.34 -29.25
N PRO A 261 7.00 -12.02 -27.93
CA PRO A 261 6.49 -10.75 -27.44
C PRO A 261 7.32 -9.54 -27.91
N ASP A 262 6.86 -8.33 -27.58
CA ASP A 262 7.57 -7.10 -27.95
C ASP A 262 8.70 -6.69 -26.98
N SER A 263 8.83 -7.40 -25.86
CA SER A 263 9.92 -7.24 -24.89
C SER A 263 11.27 -7.68 -25.48
N ILE A 264 12.22 -6.76 -25.50
CA ILE A 264 13.64 -7.02 -25.83
C ILE A 264 14.30 -7.52 -24.55
N THR A 265 14.40 -8.84 -24.40
CA THR A 265 14.82 -9.53 -23.17
C THR A 265 15.28 -10.95 -23.49
N THR A 266 15.88 -11.65 -22.52
CA THR A 266 16.06 -13.10 -22.60
C THR A 266 14.88 -13.80 -21.92
N TRP A 267 14.15 -14.61 -22.67
CA TRP A 267 13.11 -15.48 -22.13
C TRP A 267 13.69 -16.82 -21.70
N GLN A 268 13.38 -17.27 -20.48
CA GLN A 268 13.65 -18.63 -20.02
C GLN A 268 12.37 -19.47 -20.14
N VAL A 269 12.31 -20.33 -21.16
CA VAL A 269 11.24 -21.31 -21.33
C VAL A 269 11.54 -22.54 -20.48
N THR A 270 10.66 -22.85 -19.53
CA THR A 270 10.75 -24.04 -18.68
C THR A 270 9.55 -24.94 -18.95
N ALA A 271 9.79 -26.24 -19.08
CA ALA A 271 8.73 -27.23 -19.20
C ALA A 271 8.74 -28.21 -18.02
N ILE A 272 7.54 -28.63 -17.62
CA ILE A 272 7.32 -29.62 -16.57
C ILE A 272 6.39 -30.69 -17.13
N SER A 273 6.81 -31.94 -17.13
CA SER A 273 5.96 -33.08 -17.51
C SER A 273 5.52 -33.89 -16.30
N LEU A 274 4.33 -34.49 -16.43
CA LEU A 274 3.77 -35.48 -15.53
C LEU A 274 3.39 -36.72 -16.35
N SER A 275 4.18 -37.78 -16.18
CA SER A 275 3.93 -39.13 -16.68
C SER A 275 3.31 -39.99 -15.56
N LYS A 276 2.50 -41.00 -15.94
CA LYS A 276 1.97 -41.98 -14.97
C LYS A 276 3.02 -42.97 -14.50
N GLU A 277 4.00 -43.28 -15.35
CA GLU A 277 5.02 -44.30 -15.10
C GLU A 277 6.32 -43.65 -14.60
N ASN A 278 6.71 -42.52 -15.22
CA ASN A 278 7.99 -41.85 -14.96
C ASN A 278 7.88 -40.60 -14.05
N ALA A 279 6.73 -40.42 -13.38
CA ALA A 279 6.45 -39.32 -12.46
C ALA A 279 6.70 -37.91 -13.06
N ILE A 280 7.42 -37.04 -12.35
CA ILE A 280 7.63 -35.63 -12.71
C ILE A 280 9.03 -35.41 -13.28
N CYS A 281 9.11 -34.73 -14.42
CA CYS A 281 10.35 -34.22 -14.99
C CYS A 281 10.28 -32.71 -15.23
N VAL A 282 11.32 -31.97 -14.83
CA VAL A 282 11.51 -30.54 -15.09
C VAL A 282 12.70 -30.37 -16.02
N THR A 283 12.53 -29.67 -17.16
CA THR A 283 13.65 -29.40 -18.06
C THR A 283 14.64 -28.40 -17.47
N GLU A 284 15.87 -28.43 -17.99
CA GLU A 284 16.71 -27.23 -17.97
C GLU A 284 16.02 -26.10 -18.75
N PRO A 285 16.20 -24.82 -18.37
CA PRO A 285 15.51 -23.71 -19.03
C PRO A 285 16.12 -23.42 -20.40
N LEU A 286 15.32 -23.47 -21.46
CA LEU A 286 15.72 -23.03 -22.79
C LEU A 286 15.74 -21.49 -22.83
N GLU A 287 16.92 -20.91 -23.06
CA GLU A 287 17.05 -19.46 -23.20
C GLU A 287 16.80 -19.00 -24.64
N LEU A 288 15.90 -18.03 -24.81
CA LEU A 288 15.54 -17.42 -26.09
C LEU A 288 15.82 -15.91 -26.00
N VAL A 289 16.87 -15.45 -26.68
CA VAL A 289 17.30 -14.04 -26.65
C VAL A 289 16.54 -13.25 -27.70
N VAL A 290 15.73 -12.27 -27.27
CA VAL A 290 15.09 -11.29 -28.16
C VAL A 290 15.93 -10.01 -28.15
N LEU A 291 16.47 -9.62 -29.30
CA LEU A 291 17.41 -8.51 -29.45
C LEU A 291 17.03 -7.63 -30.65
N LYS A 292 17.25 -6.32 -30.53
CA LYS A 292 17.34 -5.40 -31.68
C LYS A 292 18.62 -4.58 -31.56
N ASP A 293 19.28 -4.36 -32.68
CA ASP A 293 20.50 -3.53 -32.75
C ASP A 293 20.24 -2.04 -32.43
N PHE A 294 18.99 -1.61 -32.63
CA PHE A 294 18.48 -0.29 -32.25
C PHE A 294 17.06 -0.42 -31.71
N PHE A 295 16.78 0.23 -30.58
CA PHE A 295 15.44 0.30 -29.99
C PHE A 295 15.25 1.48 -29.05
N ILE A 296 13.97 1.77 -28.76
CA ILE A 296 13.53 2.74 -27.77
C ILE A 296 13.04 2.02 -26.51
N ASP A 297 13.40 2.54 -25.34
CA ASP A 297 12.75 2.25 -24.07
C ASP A 297 12.10 3.53 -23.50
N LEU A 298 10.96 3.43 -22.81
CA LEU A 298 10.13 4.57 -22.45
C LEU A 298 9.82 4.58 -20.94
N ARG A 299 10.50 5.47 -20.21
CA ARG A 299 10.48 5.54 -18.74
C ARG A 299 9.34 6.44 -18.24
N LEU A 300 8.13 5.87 -18.21
CA LEU A 300 6.98 6.45 -17.52
C LEU A 300 7.05 6.25 -16.00
N PRO A 301 6.49 7.17 -15.19
CA PRO A 301 6.19 6.90 -13.78
C PRO A 301 5.04 5.89 -13.64
N TYR A 302 4.86 5.31 -12.45
CA TYR A 302 3.76 4.38 -12.16
C TYR A 302 2.37 5.04 -12.32
N SER A 303 2.27 6.31 -11.96
CA SER A 303 1.09 7.15 -12.12
C SER A 303 1.52 8.63 -12.24
N ALA A 304 0.63 9.47 -12.76
CA ALA A 304 0.77 10.94 -12.80
C ALA A 304 -0.53 11.61 -12.35
N VAL A 305 -0.45 12.77 -11.71
CA VAL A 305 -1.64 13.50 -11.29
C VAL A 305 -2.23 14.29 -12.46
N TYR A 306 -3.55 14.41 -12.52
CA TYR A 306 -4.27 15.29 -13.44
C TYR A 306 -3.70 16.72 -13.46
N ASN A 307 -3.44 17.25 -14.66
CA ASN A 307 -2.77 18.54 -14.91
C ASN A 307 -1.33 18.68 -14.36
N GLU A 308 -0.68 17.62 -13.88
CA GLU A 308 0.73 17.67 -13.44
C GLU A 308 1.69 17.63 -14.65
N GLN A 309 2.66 18.55 -14.70
CA GLN A 309 3.64 18.58 -15.79
C GLN A 309 4.82 17.64 -15.49
N LEU A 310 4.86 16.46 -16.11
CA LEU A 310 5.92 15.48 -15.96
C LEU A 310 6.93 15.48 -17.12
N GLU A 311 8.18 15.11 -16.84
CA GLU A 311 9.18 14.77 -17.85
C GLU A 311 9.24 13.24 -18.01
N VAL A 312 8.88 12.76 -19.20
CA VAL A 312 9.04 11.36 -19.60
C VAL A 312 10.37 11.21 -20.32
N LYS A 313 11.22 10.29 -19.87
CA LYS A 313 12.52 10.02 -20.49
C LYS A 313 12.39 8.87 -21.49
N ALA A 314 12.53 9.16 -22.79
CA ALA A 314 12.68 8.16 -23.84
C ALA A 314 14.16 7.88 -24.05
N VAL A 315 14.53 6.60 -24.06
CA VAL A 315 15.91 6.13 -24.02
C VAL A 315 16.20 5.38 -25.32
N LEU A 316 17.09 5.91 -26.13
CA LEU A 316 17.55 5.29 -27.38
C LEU A 316 18.78 4.44 -27.09
N HIS A 317 18.74 3.16 -27.45
CA HIS A 317 19.88 2.26 -27.34
C HIS A 317 20.46 1.97 -28.72
N ASN A 318 21.78 2.09 -28.87
CA ASN A 318 22.52 1.70 -30.06
C ASN A 318 23.48 0.56 -29.71
N TYR A 319 23.25 -0.64 -30.24
CA TYR A 319 24.16 -1.79 -30.11
C TYR A 319 24.96 -2.04 -31.40
N LYS A 320 25.02 -1.07 -32.33
CA LYS A 320 26.02 -1.08 -33.40
C LYS A 320 27.34 -0.50 -32.92
N LEU A 321 28.43 -1.00 -33.50
CA LEU A 321 29.79 -0.45 -33.41
C LEU A 321 29.97 0.89 -34.16
N ASN A 322 28.91 1.38 -34.83
CA ASN A 322 28.91 2.62 -35.60
C ASN A 322 28.00 3.65 -34.92
N LYS A 323 28.38 4.93 -35.00
CA LYS A 323 27.52 6.07 -34.64
C LYS A 323 26.30 6.07 -35.56
N ILE A 324 25.10 6.24 -35.01
CA ILE A 324 23.86 6.30 -35.77
C ILE A 324 23.19 7.66 -35.62
N LYS A 325 22.67 8.20 -36.72
CA LYS A 325 21.77 9.35 -36.69
C LYS A 325 20.32 8.86 -36.65
N VAL A 326 19.50 9.42 -35.77
CA VAL A 326 18.16 8.92 -35.44
C VAL A 326 17.17 10.07 -35.44
N ARG A 327 16.02 9.89 -36.10
CA ARG A 327 14.90 10.84 -36.10
C ARG A 327 13.80 10.29 -35.22
N VAL A 328 13.47 11.00 -34.14
CA VAL A 328 12.48 10.56 -33.15
C VAL A 328 11.23 11.41 -33.23
N TYR A 329 10.08 10.73 -33.28
CA TYR A 329 8.74 11.29 -33.37
C TYR A 329 8.00 11.01 -32.05
N LEU A 330 7.55 12.07 -31.37
CA LEU A 330 6.50 11.94 -30.36
C LEU A 330 5.15 12.04 -31.06
N MET A 331 4.34 10.98 -30.96
CA MET A 331 2.99 10.97 -31.52
C MET A 331 2.04 11.82 -30.67
N GLU A 332 1.02 12.39 -31.29
CA GLU A 332 -0.01 13.16 -30.59
C GLU A 332 -0.98 12.23 -29.82
N ASN A 333 -1.44 12.71 -28.66
CA ASN A 333 -2.58 12.16 -27.93
C ASN A 333 -3.44 13.34 -27.44
N GLU A 334 -4.70 13.42 -27.86
CA GLU A 334 -5.61 14.54 -27.53
C GLU A 334 -5.84 14.73 -26.02
N ASN A 335 -5.65 13.66 -25.22
CA ASN A 335 -5.79 13.68 -23.77
C ASN A 335 -4.52 14.12 -23.03
N VAL A 336 -3.41 14.41 -23.73
CA VAL A 336 -2.10 14.75 -23.13
C VAL A 336 -1.45 15.91 -23.88
N ARG A 337 -1.41 17.10 -23.26
CA ARG A 337 -0.70 18.27 -23.81
C ARG A 337 0.81 17.95 -23.79
N SER A 338 1.48 18.07 -24.93
CA SER A 338 2.92 17.82 -25.06
C SER A 338 3.54 18.78 -26.08
N SER A 339 4.82 18.61 -26.38
CA SER A 339 5.48 19.36 -27.47
C SER A 339 4.92 19.02 -28.87
N ALA A 340 4.16 17.93 -29.03
CA ALA A 340 3.43 17.60 -30.26
C ALA A 340 2.02 18.23 -30.23
N ASN A 341 1.58 18.80 -31.36
CA ASN A 341 0.30 19.51 -31.50
C ASN A 341 -0.43 19.11 -32.79
N LYS A 342 -1.77 19.26 -32.82
CA LYS A 342 -2.73 19.05 -33.94
C LYS A 342 -2.38 19.60 -35.33
N ARG A 343 -1.28 20.32 -35.49
CA ARG A 343 -0.77 20.87 -36.77
C ARG A 343 0.69 20.53 -37.07
N LYS A 344 1.43 19.93 -36.12
CA LYS A 344 2.84 19.54 -36.29
C LYS A 344 3.24 18.48 -35.25
N GLN A 345 3.63 17.30 -35.73
CA GLN A 345 4.28 16.27 -34.93
C GLN A 345 5.60 16.83 -34.33
N TYR A 346 5.95 16.44 -33.11
CA TYR A 346 7.24 16.81 -32.55
C TYR A 346 8.31 15.83 -33.07
N ILE A 347 9.19 16.35 -33.91
CA ILE A 347 10.30 15.62 -34.54
C ILE A 347 11.61 16.16 -33.96
N LYS A 348 12.50 15.27 -33.53
CA LYS A 348 13.85 15.62 -33.10
C LYS A 348 14.86 14.66 -33.71
N ASP A 349 15.83 15.22 -34.42
CA ASP A 349 16.99 14.48 -34.92
C ASP A 349 18.10 14.50 -33.86
N VAL A 350 18.77 13.36 -33.66
CA VAL A 350 19.82 13.15 -32.67
C VAL A 350 20.88 12.17 -33.18
N PHE A 351 22.07 12.21 -32.59
CA PHE A 351 23.11 11.20 -32.78
C PHE A 351 23.20 10.30 -31.55
N VAL A 352 23.38 9.00 -31.77
CA VAL A 352 23.68 8.01 -30.73
C VAL A 352 25.02 7.36 -31.08
N GLU A 353 26.00 7.49 -30.19
CA GLU A 353 27.36 6.98 -30.38
C GLU A 353 27.42 5.44 -30.39
N PRO A 354 28.51 4.80 -30.86
CA PRO A 354 28.69 3.35 -30.83
C PRO A 354 28.45 2.75 -29.43
N GLU A 355 27.76 1.60 -29.38
CA GLU A 355 27.47 0.84 -28.15
C GLU A 355 26.88 1.66 -26.98
N SER A 356 26.29 2.83 -27.29
CA SER A 356 25.90 3.84 -26.30
C SER A 356 24.38 3.95 -26.13
N THR A 357 23.97 4.87 -25.27
CA THR A 357 22.57 5.13 -24.94
C THR A 357 22.33 6.63 -24.78
N LEU A 358 21.34 7.17 -25.49
CA LEU A 358 20.96 8.59 -25.44
C LEU A 358 19.58 8.77 -24.82
N VAL A 359 19.44 9.73 -23.91
CA VAL A 359 18.14 10.06 -23.29
C VAL A 359 17.55 11.32 -23.93
N ILE A 360 16.29 11.23 -24.37
CA ILE A 360 15.47 12.35 -24.82
C ILE A 360 14.37 12.62 -23.78
N PRO A 361 14.37 13.79 -23.13
CA PRO A 361 13.27 14.21 -22.26
C PRO A 361 12.08 14.74 -23.08
N TYR A 362 10.88 14.34 -22.70
CA TYR A 362 9.61 14.81 -23.24
C TYR A 362 8.73 15.37 -22.12
N VAL A 363 8.39 16.67 -22.21
CA VAL A 363 7.47 17.31 -21.27
C VAL A 363 6.02 17.01 -21.68
N MET A 364 5.21 16.53 -20.72
CA MET A 364 3.82 16.15 -20.93
C MET A 364 2.93 16.60 -19.76
N ILE A 365 1.67 16.95 -20.03
CA ILE A 365 0.63 17.31 -19.05
C ILE A 365 -0.63 16.49 -19.36
N PRO A 366 -1.12 15.62 -18.46
CA PRO A 366 -2.29 14.80 -18.71
C PRO A 366 -3.58 15.58 -18.45
N LEU A 367 -4.39 15.75 -19.49
CA LEU A 367 -5.64 16.52 -19.49
C LEU A 367 -6.89 15.68 -19.22
N LYS A 368 -6.76 14.37 -18.95
CA LYS A 368 -7.88 13.46 -18.71
C LYS A 368 -7.51 12.30 -17.80
N LEU A 369 -8.40 12.00 -16.84
CA LEU A 369 -8.28 10.88 -15.90
C LEU A 369 -8.28 9.52 -16.60
N GLY A 370 -7.69 8.51 -15.96
CA GLY A 370 -7.63 7.13 -16.45
C GLY A 370 -6.37 6.83 -17.26
N GLU A 371 -6.43 5.79 -18.08
CA GLU A 371 -5.30 5.27 -18.84
C GLU A 371 -5.07 6.04 -20.15
N GLN A 372 -3.87 6.60 -20.34
CA GLN A 372 -3.48 7.35 -21.54
C GLN A 372 -2.33 6.65 -22.26
N ARG A 373 -2.49 6.40 -23.57
CA ARG A 373 -1.47 5.77 -24.42
C ARG A 373 -0.44 6.81 -24.87
N ILE A 374 0.83 6.55 -24.58
CA ILE A 374 1.97 7.38 -25.00
C ILE A 374 2.75 6.58 -26.05
N VAL A 375 2.93 7.14 -27.25
CA VAL A 375 3.61 6.47 -28.37
C VAL A 375 4.79 7.32 -28.83
N VAL A 376 5.97 6.70 -28.87
CA VAL A 376 7.21 7.29 -29.42
C VAL A 376 7.72 6.39 -30.54
N LYS A 377 8.02 6.95 -31.71
CA LYS A 377 8.62 6.25 -32.86
C LYS A 377 10.01 6.81 -33.16
N ALA A 378 10.87 6.02 -33.77
CA ALA A 378 12.16 6.48 -34.28
C ALA A 378 12.56 5.71 -35.55
N SER A 379 13.02 6.44 -36.56
CA SER A 379 13.70 5.89 -37.74
C SER A 379 15.18 6.23 -37.68
N VAL A 380 16.04 5.26 -38.00
CA VAL A 380 17.48 5.46 -38.13
C VAL A 380 17.80 5.82 -39.58
N PHE A 381 18.72 6.75 -39.72
CA PHE A 381 19.31 7.22 -40.96
C PHE A 381 19.86 6.06 -41.82
N GLU A 382 19.54 6.07 -43.12
CA GLU A 382 20.00 5.20 -44.25
C GLU A 382 20.18 3.68 -44.02
N SER A 383 19.76 3.14 -42.88
CA SER A 383 20.05 1.76 -42.45
C SER A 383 18.82 0.86 -42.41
N GLY A 384 17.63 1.42 -42.66
CA GLY A 384 16.34 0.71 -42.54
C GLY A 384 15.98 0.30 -41.10
N LEU A 385 16.84 0.58 -40.12
CA LEU A 385 16.56 0.31 -38.71
C LEU A 385 15.50 1.29 -38.20
N GLN A 386 14.51 0.75 -37.51
CA GLN A 386 13.38 1.52 -36.99
C GLN A 386 12.78 0.84 -35.78
N ASP A 387 12.18 1.62 -34.88
CA ASP A 387 11.48 1.11 -33.71
C ASP A 387 10.39 2.09 -33.27
N GLY A 388 9.32 1.58 -32.69
CA GLY A 388 8.34 2.39 -31.99
C GLY A 388 7.90 1.69 -30.72
N ILE A 389 7.55 2.45 -29.69
CA ILE A 389 7.10 1.94 -28.40
C ILE A 389 5.83 2.66 -27.95
N GLU A 390 4.84 1.87 -27.54
CA GLU A 390 3.63 2.31 -26.88
C GLU A 390 3.65 1.85 -25.41
N ARG A 391 3.35 2.76 -24.48
CA ARG A 391 3.12 2.46 -23.06
C ARG A 391 1.91 3.22 -22.53
N VAL A 392 1.30 2.71 -21.46
CA VAL A 392 0.16 3.33 -20.80
C VAL A 392 0.63 4.13 -19.58
N LEU A 393 0.23 5.40 -19.51
CA LEU A 393 0.36 6.28 -18.36
C LEU A 393 -0.97 6.29 -17.58
N ARG A 394 -0.94 5.95 -16.30
CA ARG A 394 -2.12 6.01 -15.41
C ARG A 394 -2.28 7.41 -14.82
N VAL A 395 -3.37 8.11 -15.16
CA VAL A 395 -3.66 9.46 -14.67
C VAL A 395 -4.68 9.41 -13.53
N VAL A 396 -4.30 9.92 -12.37
CA VAL A 396 -5.10 9.93 -11.13
C VAL A 396 -5.59 11.34 -10.79
N PRO A 397 -6.76 11.51 -10.13
CA PRO A 397 -7.29 12.82 -9.79
C PRO A 397 -6.50 13.51 -8.66
N PRO A 398 -6.71 14.83 -8.45
CA PRO A 398 -6.22 15.53 -7.27
C PRO A 398 -7.10 15.22 -6.04
N GLY A 399 -6.52 15.35 -4.84
CA GLY A 399 -7.23 15.10 -3.56
C GLY A 399 -7.10 13.66 -3.03
N GLU A 400 -7.87 13.36 -1.98
CA GLU A 400 -7.96 12.03 -1.35
C GLU A 400 -9.37 11.44 -1.54
N LEU A 401 -9.48 10.13 -1.75
CA LEU A 401 -10.76 9.44 -1.90
C LEU A 401 -11.47 9.28 -0.54
N VAL A 402 -12.46 10.11 -0.27
CA VAL A 402 -13.24 10.13 0.98
C VAL A 402 -14.55 9.34 0.81
N LYS A 403 -15.02 8.75 1.92
CA LYS A 403 -16.25 7.93 1.99
C LYS A 403 -17.22 8.55 3.00
N LYS A 404 -18.41 8.94 2.56
CA LYS A 404 -19.51 9.47 3.39
C LYS A 404 -20.63 8.44 3.43
N ILE A 405 -21.16 8.13 4.61
CA ILE A 405 -22.30 7.20 4.79
C ILE A 405 -23.42 7.93 5.53
N ILE A 406 -24.65 7.78 5.04
CA ILE A 406 -25.89 8.21 5.70
C ILE A 406 -26.80 6.99 5.80
N SER A 407 -27.47 6.75 6.93
CA SER A 407 -28.43 5.64 7.08
C SER A 407 -29.70 6.05 7.80
N VAL A 408 -30.84 5.48 7.39
CA VAL A 408 -32.18 5.72 7.95
C VAL A 408 -32.98 4.43 8.00
N ASN A 409 -33.82 4.30 9.03
CA ASN A 409 -34.66 3.13 9.31
C ASN A 409 -36.10 3.34 8.82
N LEU A 410 -36.62 2.34 8.13
CA LEU A 410 -37.99 2.20 7.66
C LEU A 410 -38.69 1.15 8.54
N ASP A 411 -39.83 1.48 9.11
CA ASP A 411 -40.72 0.53 9.83
C ASP A 411 -42.18 0.98 9.66
N PRO A 412 -42.80 0.77 8.49
CA PRO A 412 -44.13 1.30 8.18
C PRO A 412 -45.27 0.67 9.00
N ALA A 413 -45.03 -0.39 9.77
CA ALA A 413 -45.98 -1.01 10.70
C ALA A 413 -47.37 -1.33 10.10
N GLY A 414 -47.42 -1.74 8.82
CA GLY A 414 -48.65 -2.01 8.05
C GLY A 414 -49.19 -0.82 7.24
N GLY A 415 -48.61 0.38 7.40
CA GLY A 415 -48.95 1.60 6.68
C GLY A 415 -47.97 1.95 5.56
N THR A 416 -47.58 3.22 5.49
CA THR A 416 -46.61 3.74 4.51
C THR A 416 -45.72 4.81 5.15
N GLN A 417 -44.41 4.65 5.07
CA GLN A 417 -43.42 5.63 5.51
C GLN A 417 -42.73 6.26 4.29
N LYS A 418 -42.40 7.55 4.37
CA LYS A 418 -41.61 8.27 3.36
C LYS A 418 -40.48 9.04 4.03
N GLU A 419 -39.27 8.88 3.52
CA GLU A 419 -38.05 9.50 4.03
C GLU A 419 -37.32 10.26 2.93
N ASN A 420 -36.78 11.43 3.26
CA ASN A 420 -36.00 12.27 2.32
C ASN A 420 -34.54 12.35 2.78
N LEU A 421 -33.65 11.75 2.01
CA LEU A 421 -32.22 11.63 2.31
C LEU A 421 -31.42 12.68 1.56
N LYS A 422 -30.73 13.54 2.32
CA LYS A 422 -29.83 14.57 1.76
C LYS A 422 -28.53 13.96 1.25
N SER A 423 -28.59 13.42 0.03
CA SER A 423 -27.46 12.80 -0.67
C SER A 423 -26.39 13.80 -1.13
N GLY A 424 -26.64 15.11 -0.97
CA GLY A 424 -25.84 16.20 -1.53
C GLY A 424 -24.32 16.07 -1.34
N VAL A 425 -23.62 16.42 -2.42
CA VAL A 425 -22.16 16.49 -2.52
C VAL A 425 -21.60 17.44 -1.46
N PRO A 426 -20.57 17.03 -0.70
CA PRO A 426 -19.89 17.92 0.24
C PRO A 426 -19.16 19.07 -0.46
N GLU A 427 -19.21 20.27 0.14
CA GLU A 427 -18.57 21.50 -0.33
C GLU A 427 -17.06 21.36 -0.61
N ASN A 428 -16.40 20.39 0.02
CA ASN A 428 -14.97 20.12 -0.15
C ASN A 428 -14.63 19.14 -1.30
N ARG A 429 -15.57 18.79 -2.20
CA ARG A 429 -15.28 17.99 -3.39
C ARG A 429 -14.31 18.71 -4.34
N VAL A 430 -13.30 18.01 -4.85
CA VAL A 430 -12.41 18.54 -5.90
C VAL A 430 -13.19 18.68 -7.22
N PRO A 431 -13.23 19.87 -7.85
CA PRO A 431 -13.94 20.07 -9.12
C PRO A 431 -13.51 19.08 -10.22
N ASN A 432 -14.46 18.69 -11.08
CA ASN A 432 -14.28 17.74 -12.18
C ASN A 432 -13.80 16.33 -11.80
N THR A 433 -13.78 15.95 -10.51
CA THR A 433 -13.55 14.56 -10.08
C THR A 433 -14.87 13.79 -10.04
N PRO A 434 -14.91 12.49 -10.41
CA PRO A 434 -16.15 11.70 -10.40
C PRO A 434 -16.62 11.41 -8.97
N ALA A 435 -17.94 11.44 -8.75
CA ALA A 435 -18.56 10.96 -7.51
C ALA A 435 -19.48 9.75 -7.78
N SER A 436 -19.34 8.70 -6.97
CA SER A 436 -20.15 7.48 -7.06
C SER A 436 -20.96 7.31 -5.80
N THR A 437 -22.29 7.29 -5.91
CA THR A 437 -23.20 7.03 -4.80
C THR A 437 -23.84 5.65 -4.94
N GLU A 438 -23.73 4.85 -3.88
CA GLU A 438 -24.27 3.49 -3.79
C GLU A 438 -25.37 3.45 -2.71
N ILE A 439 -26.59 3.13 -3.12
CA ILE A 439 -27.78 3.08 -2.27
C ILE A 439 -28.06 1.60 -1.94
N ASN A 440 -28.00 1.25 -0.67
CA ASN A 440 -28.07 -0.12 -0.17
C ASN A 440 -29.27 -0.31 0.77
N VAL A 441 -30.12 -1.32 0.52
CA VAL A 441 -31.32 -1.63 1.33
C VAL A 441 -31.33 -3.10 1.78
N ILE A 442 -31.66 -3.32 3.07
CA ILE A 442 -31.69 -4.63 3.76
C ILE A 442 -32.90 -4.66 4.72
N GLY A 443 -33.57 -5.81 4.88
CA GLY A 443 -34.73 -6.00 5.77
C GLY A 443 -34.54 -7.04 6.90
N GLY A 444 -35.33 -6.88 7.96
CA GLY A 444 -35.30 -7.66 9.22
C GLY A 444 -35.86 -6.83 10.39
N ASP A 445 -35.78 -7.28 11.64
CA ASP A 445 -36.01 -6.36 12.78
C ASP A 445 -34.85 -5.36 12.93
N GLN A 446 -35.02 -4.28 13.70
CA GLN A 446 -34.01 -3.24 13.85
C GLN A 446 -32.63 -3.76 14.32
N THR A 447 -32.57 -4.73 15.24
CA THR A 447 -31.29 -5.37 15.60
C THR A 447 -30.75 -6.26 14.49
N SER A 448 -31.62 -7.02 13.83
CA SER A 448 -31.26 -7.91 12.73
C SER A 448 -30.73 -7.16 11.50
N VAL A 449 -31.30 -6.00 11.15
CA VAL A 449 -30.81 -5.18 10.03
C VAL A 449 -29.58 -4.37 10.41
N LEU A 450 -29.51 -3.79 11.61
CA LEU A 450 -28.29 -3.10 12.03
C LEU A 450 -27.11 -4.07 12.13
N VAL A 451 -27.34 -5.34 12.53
CA VAL A 451 -26.32 -6.39 12.37
C VAL A 451 -26.06 -6.66 10.89
N GLU A 452 -27.02 -7.11 10.09
CA GLU A 452 -26.73 -7.56 8.71
C GLU A 452 -26.16 -6.44 7.81
N SER A 453 -26.51 -5.17 8.03
CA SER A 453 -25.95 -4.03 7.28
C SER A 453 -24.48 -3.73 7.57
N VAL A 454 -23.95 -4.19 8.70
CA VAL A 454 -22.55 -4.04 9.11
C VAL A 454 -21.79 -5.37 9.00
N ILE A 455 -22.44 -6.45 9.44
CA ILE A 455 -22.01 -7.84 9.53
C ILE A 455 -22.91 -8.68 8.59
N SER A 456 -22.83 -8.40 7.29
CA SER A 456 -23.43 -9.26 6.27
C SER A 456 -22.53 -10.45 5.99
N GLY A 457 -23.05 -11.44 5.25
CA GLY A 457 -22.20 -12.45 4.62
C GLY A 457 -21.05 -11.84 3.78
N LYS A 458 -21.32 -10.74 3.06
CA LYS A 458 -20.34 -10.08 2.17
C LYS A 458 -19.26 -9.29 2.93
N THR A 459 -19.63 -8.52 3.96
CA THR A 459 -18.65 -7.79 4.79
C THR A 459 -17.85 -8.73 5.69
N THR A 460 -18.46 -9.84 6.13
CA THR A 460 -17.75 -10.95 6.77
C THR A 460 -16.79 -11.65 5.78
N GLY A 461 -17.12 -11.70 4.50
CA GLY A 461 -16.22 -12.12 3.42
C GLY A 461 -14.93 -11.31 3.34
N SER A 462 -14.96 -9.99 3.55
CA SER A 462 -13.76 -9.14 3.62
C SER A 462 -12.88 -9.36 4.86
N LEU A 463 -13.34 -10.14 5.85
CA LEU A 463 -12.52 -10.63 6.97
C LEU A 463 -11.80 -11.96 6.65
N ILE A 464 -12.10 -12.61 5.52
CA ILE A 464 -11.40 -13.82 5.05
C ILE A 464 -10.07 -13.41 4.41
N GLN A 465 -9.13 -12.97 5.24
CA GLN A 465 -7.80 -12.52 4.83
C GLN A 465 -6.75 -13.59 5.09
N GLN A 466 -5.67 -13.61 4.30
CA GLN A 466 -4.57 -14.55 4.51
C GLN A 466 -3.68 -14.07 5.68
N PRO A 467 -3.40 -14.90 6.69
CA PRO A 467 -2.61 -14.47 7.85
C PRO A 467 -1.15 -14.22 7.51
N VAL A 468 -0.62 -13.06 7.92
CA VAL A 468 0.72 -12.54 7.59
C VAL A 468 1.40 -11.90 8.80
N GLY A 469 2.71 -11.71 8.74
CA GLY A 469 3.49 -10.92 9.71
C GLY A 469 4.18 -11.73 10.81
N CYS A 470 4.51 -11.04 11.91
CA CYS A 470 5.10 -11.60 13.14
C CYS A 470 4.10 -12.49 13.92
N GLY A 471 4.51 -13.10 15.03
CA GLY A 471 3.66 -13.97 15.86
C GLY A 471 2.45 -13.29 16.52
N GLU A 472 2.39 -11.95 16.53
CA GLU A 472 1.22 -11.17 16.97
C GLU A 472 0.33 -10.83 15.76
N GLN A 473 0.90 -10.29 14.68
CA GLN A 473 0.19 -10.00 13.42
C GLN A 473 -0.46 -11.23 12.78
N ASN A 474 0.26 -12.36 12.77
CA ASN A 474 -0.25 -13.62 12.24
C ASN A 474 -1.50 -14.08 13.01
N MET A 475 -1.57 -13.81 14.32
CA MET A 475 -2.75 -14.08 15.15
C MET A 475 -3.88 -13.08 14.93
N ILE A 476 -3.59 -11.78 14.73
CA ILE A 476 -4.58 -10.79 14.28
C ILE A 476 -5.29 -11.32 13.02
N TYR A 477 -4.53 -11.54 11.95
CA TYR A 477 -5.08 -11.94 10.66
C TYR A 477 -5.56 -13.39 10.59
N MET A 478 -5.16 -14.27 11.52
CA MET A 478 -5.72 -15.63 11.65
C MET A 478 -7.07 -15.62 12.35
N THR A 479 -7.30 -14.72 13.32
CA THR A 479 -8.55 -14.72 14.08
C THR A 479 -9.73 -14.20 13.26
N LEU A 480 -9.48 -13.29 12.30
CA LEU A 480 -10.49 -12.79 11.36
C LEU A 480 -11.19 -13.91 10.55
N PRO A 481 -10.50 -14.80 9.80
CA PRO A 481 -11.15 -15.91 9.12
C PRO A 481 -11.72 -16.97 10.07
N VAL A 482 -11.15 -17.18 11.27
CA VAL A 482 -11.75 -18.08 12.29
C VAL A 482 -13.13 -17.57 12.69
N ILE A 483 -13.25 -16.30 13.06
CA ILE A 483 -14.54 -15.74 13.53
C ILE A 483 -15.51 -15.50 12.38
N ALA A 484 -15.03 -15.12 11.20
CA ALA A 484 -15.84 -15.13 9.98
C ALA A 484 -16.44 -16.52 9.71
N THR A 485 -15.64 -17.58 9.84
CA THR A 485 -16.11 -18.97 9.67
C THR A 485 -17.10 -19.37 10.78
N ARG A 486 -16.82 -19.05 12.06
CA ARG A 486 -17.71 -19.34 13.20
C ARG A 486 -19.06 -18.61 13.06
N TYR A 487 -19.06 -17.36 12.59
CA TYR A 487 -20.27 -16.59 12.28
C TYR A 487 -21.05 -17.24 11.13
N LEU A 488 -20.43 -17.41 9.96
CA LEU A 488 -21.08 -17.91 8.74
C LEU A 488 -21.59 -19.34 8.86
N ASP A 489 -20.92 -20.22 9.62
CA ASP A 489 -21.42 -21.56 9.95
C ASP A 489 -22.63 -21.51 10.90
N THR A 490 -22.64 -20.58 11.87
CA THR A 490 -23.74 -20.42 12.84
C THR A 490 -24.99 -19.80 12.19
N THR A 491 -24.83 -18.72 11.42
CA THR A 491 -25.92 -18.05 10.71
C THR A 491 -26.36 -18.80 9.44
N ARG A 492 -25.48 -19.65 8.90
CA ARG A 492 -25.63 -20.39 7.62
C ARG A 492 -25.65 -19.49 6.37
N GLN A 493 -24.88 -18.40 6.37
CA GLN A 493 -24.91 -17.36 5.32
C GLN A 493 -23.91 -17.55 4.17
N TRP A 494 -23.23 -18.71 4.07
CA TRP A 494 -22.21 -18.95 3.04
C TRP A 494 -22.65 -18.73 1.58
N GLU A 495 -23.94 -18.88 1.27
CA GLU A 495 -24.50 -18.62 -0.06
C GLU A 495 -24.29 -17.16 -0.51
N ALA A 496 -24.30 -16.19 0.42
CA ALA A 496 -24.06 -14.78 0.13
C ALA A 496 -22.59 -14.43 -0.15
N VAL A 497 -21.66 -15.34 0.18
CA VAL A 497 -20.19 -15.19 0.06
C VAL A 497 -19.63 -16.07 -1.08
N GLY A 498 -20.35 -17.13 -1.43
CA GLY A 498 -19.92 -18.18 -2.35
C GLY A 498 -19.35 -19.38 -1.60
N LEU A 499 -19.90 -20.57 -1.84
CA LEU A 499 -19.59 -21.81 -1.10
C LEU A 499 -18.10 -22.20 -1.12
N GLN A 500 -17.36 -21.83 -2.18
CA GLN A 500 -15.92 -22.05 -2.26
C GLN A 500 -15.11 -21.26 -1.21
N GLN A 501 -15.61 -20.10 -0.75
CA GLN A 501 -14.89 -19.28 0.23
C GLN A 501 -14.78 -19.93 1.61
N ARG A 502 -15.65 -20.90 1.95
CA ARG A 502 -15.47 -21.71 3.17
C ARG A 502 -14.18 -22.53 3.11
N THR A 503 -13.87 -23.09 1.94
CA THR A 503 -12.61 -23.81 1.71
C THR A 503 -11.41 -22.87 1.74
N THR A 504 -11.53 -21.65 1.17
CA THR A 504 -10.51 -20.60 1.27
C THR A 504 -10.22 -20.23 2.72
N ALA A 505 -11.26 -19.96 3.52
CA ALA A 505 -11.13 -19.60 4.92
C ALA A 505 -10.46 -20.70 5.75
N VAL A 506 -10.92 -21.95 5.64
CA VAL A 506 -10.30 -23.10 6.31
C VAL A 506 -8.83 -23.30 5.88
N ASN A 507 -8.48 -23.00 4.63
CA ASN A 507 -7.09 -23.03 4.17
C ASN A 507 -6.25 -21.88 4.75
N PHE A 508 -6.80 -20.66 4.88
CA PHE A 508 -6.13 -19.54 5.54
C PHE A 508 -5.92 -19.78 7.04
N ILE A 509 -6.90 -20.35 7.74
CA ILE A 509 -6.77 -20.76 9.16
C ILE A 509 -5.64 -21.79 9.31
N ARG A 510 -5.55 -22.77 8.40
CA ARG A 510 -4.47 -23.77 8.37
C ARG A 510 -3.10 -23.13 8.14
N ILE A 511 -2.99 -22.17 7.22
CA ILE A 511 -1.76 -21.40 6.97
C ILE A 511 -1.39 -20.56 8.21
N GLY A 512 -2.36 -19.96 8.90
CA GLY A 512 -2.15 -19.21 10.14
C GLY A 512 -1.58 -20.09 11.25
N TYR A 513 -2.15 -21.27 11.46
CA TYR A 513 -1.63 -22.28 12.41
C TYR A 513 -0.20 -22.70 12.07
N GLN A 514 0.08 -23.03 10.80
CA GLN A 514 1.42 -23.40 10.33
C GLN A 514 2.44 -22.26 10.48
N ARG A 515 2.04 -21.00 10.29
CA ARG A 515 2.88 -19.82 10.52
C ARG A 515 3.11 -19.57 12.01
N GLN A 516 2.09 -19.76 12.84
CA GLN A 516 2.20 -19.57 14.29
C GLN A 516 3.12 -20.60 14.94
N ALA A 517 3.20 -21.82 14.39
CA ALA A 517 4.16 -22.84 14.80
C ALA A 517 5.63 -22.43 14.59
N ALA A 518 5.93 -21.37 13.81
CA ALA A 518 7.29 -20.80 13.72
C ALA A 518 7.62 -19.80 14.85
N TYR A 519 6.63 -19.41 15.65
CA TYR A 519 6.77 -18.44 16.76
C TYR A 519 6.56 -19.07 18.15
N VAL A 520 6.41 -20.40 18.22
CA VAL A 520 6.43 -21.16 19.49
C VAL A 520 7.87 -21.40 19.94
N LYS A 521 8.08 -21.42 21.25
CA LYS A 521 9.38 -21.74 21.87
C LYS A 521 9.44 -23.19 22.37
N PRO A 522 10.65 -23.72 22.68
CA PRO A 522 10.82 -25.07 23.21
C PRO A 522 10.08 -25.34 24.54
N ASP A 523 9.68 -24.29 25.27
CA ASP A 523 8.89 -24.38 26.51
C ASP A 523 7.37 -24.27 26.28
N GLY A 524 6.90 -24.25 25.03
CA GLY A 524 5.48 -24.12 24.67
C GLY A 524 4.93 -22.69 24.67
N SER A 525 5.74 -21.68 25.00
CA SER A 525 5.31 -20.28 25.04
C SER A 525 5.38 -19.56 23.70
N TYR A 526 4.67 -18.43 23.58
CA TYR A 526 4.60 -17.60 22.36
C TYR A 526 5.14 -16.18 22.57
N SER A 527 5.61 -15.60 21.48
CA SER A 527 6.22 -14.26 21.39
C SER A 527 6.09 -13.71 19.96
N ALA A 528 6.05 -12.37 19.77
CA ALA A 528 6.06 -11.75 18.44
C ALA A 528 7.18 -12.26 17.53
N TRP A 529 8.37 -12.45 18.07
CA TRP A 529 9.52 -13.07 17.43
C TRP A 529 10.26 -13.95 18.43
N THR A 530 10.88 -15.02 17.96
CA THR A 530 11.59 -16.02 18.80
C THR A 530 12.73 -15.44 19.64
N GLU A 531 13.34 -14.33 19.19
CA GLU A 531 14.40 -13.59 19.87
C GLU A 531 13.91 -12.78 21.09
N ARG A 532 12.60 -12.48 21.19
CA ARG A 532 11.99 -11.63 22.23
C ARG A 532 11.52 -12.49 23.42
N PRO A 533 11.51 -12.01 24.68
CA PRO A 533 10.88 -12.73 25.79
C PRO A 533 9.39 -13.03 25.53
N SER A 534 8.88 -14.09 26.18
CA SER A 534 7.52 -14.63 25.95
C SER A 534 6.46 -13.82 26.67
N SER A 535 5.32 -13.60 26.03
CA SER A 535 4.17 -12.91 26.63
C SER A 535 3.15 -13.92 27.17
N THR A 536 2.72 -13.69 28.40
CA THR A 536 1.60 -14.38 29.07
C THR A 536 0.31 -14.15 28.29
N TRP A 537 0.01 -12.89 27.96
CA TRP A 537 -1.19 -12.50 27.23
C TRP A 537 -1.24 -13.18 25.85
N LEU A 538 -0.15 -13.12 25.07
CA LEU A 538 -0.12 -13.72 23.73
C LEU A 538 -0.24 -15.24 23.78
N THR A 539 0.41 -15.89 24.75
CA THR A 539 0.33 -17.35 24.93
C THR A 539 -1.11 -17.78 25.27
N ALA A 540 -1.82 -17.02 26.12
CA ALA A 540 -3.23 -17.25 26.41
C ALA A 540 -4.14 -16.95 25.20
N TYR A 541 -3.86 -15.91 24.41
CA TYR A 541 -4.63 -15.60 23.21
C TYR A 541 -4.49 -16.65 22.11
N VAL A 542 -3.26 -17.13 21.85
CA VAL A 542 -3.00 -18.26 20.94
C VAL A 542 -3.77 -19.51 21.40
N THR A 543 -3.74 -19.80 22.71
CA THR A 543 -4.49 -20.89 23.33
C THR A 543 -6.00 -20.77 23.07
N LYS A 544 -6.61 -19.59 23.31
CA LYS A 544 -8.03 -19.31 23.02
C LYS A 544 -8.36 -19.55 21.54
N VAL A 545 -7.63 -18.91 20.63
CA VAL A 545 -7.92 -18.98 19.18
C VAL A 545 -7.70 -20.38 18.61
N PHE A 546 -6.69 -21.13 19.09
CA PHE A 546 -6.48 -22.52 18.69
C PHE A 546 -7.60 -23.43 19.19
N ALA A 547 -8.06 -23.28 20.44
CA ALA A 547 -9.21 -24.04 20.95
C ALA A 547 -10.47 -23.79 20.12
N MET A 548 -10.78 -22.52 19.79
CA MET A 548 -11.88 -22.15 18.89
C MET A 548 -11.74 -22.81 17.50
N SER A 549 -10.51 -22.89 16.98
CA SER A 549 -10.20 -23.38 15.63
C SER A 549 -10.28 -24.91 15.47
N GLN A 550 -10.29 -25.68 16.55
CA GLN A 550 -10.44 -27.15 16.50
C GLN A 550 -11.73 -27.61 15.79
N THR A 551 -12.76 -26.76 15.78
CA THR A 551 -14.02 -27.01 15.07
C THR A 551 -13.90 -26.93 13.54
N MET A 552 -12.77 -26.44 13.02
CA MET A 552 -12.54 -26.12 11.59
C MET A 552 -11.29 -26.80 11.02
N ILE A 553 -10.24 -26.97 11.84
CA ILE A 553 -8.98 -27.62 11.47
C ILE A 553 -8.52 -28.59 12.57
N SER A 554 -7.82 -29.66 12.17
CA SER A 554 -7.15 -30.53 13.13
C SER A 554 -5.93 -29.81 13.73
N ILE A 555 -5.88 -29.72 15.06
CA ILE A 555 -4.79 -29.12 15.85
C ILE A 555 -4.30 -30.18 16.82
N GLU A 556 -2.99 -30.33 16.96
CA GLU A 556 -2.40 -31.33 17.84
C GLU A 556 -2.64 -30.97 19.32
N PRO A 557 -3.26 -31.86 20.13
CA PRO A 557 -3.53 -31.59 21.54
C PRO A 557 -2.29 -31.19 22.35
N LYS A 558 -1.13 -31.78 22.05
CA LYS A 558 0.15 -31.43 22.71
C LYS A 558 0.52 -29.96 22.51
N VAL A 559 0.36 -29.41 21.31
CA VAL A 559 0.71 -28.01 21.01
C VAL A 559 -0.14 -27.04 21.85
N LEU A 560 -1.45 -27.31 21.96
CA LEU A 560 -2.35 -26.52 22.79
C LEU A 560 -2.03 -26.67 24.29
N CYS A 561 -1.81 -27.90 24.76
CA CYS A 561 -1.68 -28.17 26.19
C CYS A 561 -0.30 -27.80 26.75
N ASN A 562 0.78 -27.82 25.96
CA ASN A 562 2.08 -27.29 26.38
C ASN A 562 2.00 -25.78 26.70
N ALA A 563 1.23 -25.00 25.92
CA ALA A 563 1.01 -23.58 26.19
C ALA A 563 0.20 -23.35 27.47
N VAL A 564 -0.82 -24.18 27.73
CA VAL A 564 -1.60 -24.18 28.98
C VAL A 564 -0.73 -24.54 30.19
N GLU A 565 0.13 -25.56 30.06
CA GLU A 565 1.07 -25.96 31.11
C GLU A 565 2.08 -24.84 31.42
N TRP A 566 2.62 -24.17 30.40
CA TRP A 566 3.49 -23.01 30.58
C TRP A 566 2.81 -21.87 31.34
N LEU A 567 1.57 -21.51 30.96
CA LEU A 567 0.81 -20.46 31.65
C LEU A 567 0.65 -20.78 33.15
N ILE A 568 0.30 -22.02 33.48
CA ILE A 568 0.11 -22.48 34.85
C ILE A 568 1.44 -22.52 35.64
N LEU A 569 2.53 -23.00 35.03
CA LEU A 569 3.81 -23.22 35.72
C LEU A 569 4.74 -22.00 35.73
N LYS A 570 4.52 -21.00 34.86
CA LYS A 570 5.43 -19.84 34.65
C LYS A 570 4.76 -18.47 34.74
N ALA A 571 3.44 -18.37 34.64
CA ALA A 571 2.72 -17.09 34.69
C ALA A 571 1.68 -16.99 35.82
N GLN A 572 1.22 -18.10 36.39
CA GLN A 572 0.33 -18.08 37.56
C GLN A 572 1.11 -17.90 38.87
N GLN A 573 0.63 -16.99 39.71
CA GLN A 573 1.18 -16.71 41.04
C GLN A 573 0.49 -17.58 42.11
N PRO A 574 1.08 -17.76 43.32
CA PRO A 574 0.53 -18.63 44.37
C PRO A 574 -0.88 -18.26 44.85
N ASP A 575 -1.22 -16.97 44.77
CA ASP A 575 -2.52 -16.38 45.08
C ASP A 575 -3.56 -16.54 43.94
N GLY A 576 -3.18 -17.11 42.80
CA GLY A 576 -4.08 -17.50 41.71
C GLY A 576 -4.13 -16.54 40.52
N ARG A 577 -3.62 -15.31 40.66
CA ARG A 577 -3.54 -14.31 39.58
C ARG A 577 -2.48 -14.65 38.54
N PHE A 578 -2.57 -14.03 37.36
CA PHE A 578 -1.58 -14.13 36.30
C PHE A 578 -0.84 -12.81 36.09
N THR A 579 0.48 -12.88 35.88
CA THR A 579 1.34 -11.72 35.61
C THR A 579 1.88 -11.75 34.18
N GLU A 580 1.98 -10.57 33.54
CA GLU A 580 2.66 -10.44 32.26
C GLU A 580 4.18 -10.37 32.45
N ASN A 581 4.89 -11.22 31.70
CA ASN A 581 6.34 -11.36 31.70
C ASN A 581 7.00 -10.55 30.57
N ALA A 582 6.27 -10.24 29.49
CA ALA A 582 6.74 -9.34 28.42
C ALA A 582 5.57 -8.60 27.76
N PRO A 583 5.62 -7.26 27.62
CA PRO A 583 4.51 -6.49 27.04
C PRO A 583 4.31 -6.85 25.56
N VAL A 584 3.07 -7.11 25.16
CA VAL A 584 2.64 -7.32 23.75
C VAL A 584 2.93 -6.03 22.96
N ILE A 585 3.44 -6.14 21.73
CA ILE A 585 3.73 -4.97 20.88
C ILE A 585 2.43 -4.41 20.31
N HIS A 586 1.58 -5.33 19.86
CA HIS A 586 0.25 -5.02 19.35
C HIS A 586 -0.71 -4.76 20.53
N GLY A 587 -0.58 -3.59 21.16
CA GLY A 587 -1.38 -3.20 22.33
C GLY A 587 -2.89 -3.26 22.12
N GLU A 588 -3.37 -3.13 20.88
CA GLU A 588 -4.80 -3.33 20.55
C GLU A 588 -5.28 -4.78 20.73
N MET A 589 -4.37 -5.75 20.74
CA MET A 589 -4.69 -7.14 21.00
C MET A 589 -4.98 -7.32 22.49
N ILE A 590 -4.35 -6.54 23.36
CA ILE A 590 -4.57 -6.57 24.80
C ILE A 590 -5.98 -6.04 25.16
N GLY A 591 -6.51 -5.10 24.38
CA GLY A 591 -7.64 -4.27 24.80
C GLY A 591 -7.27 -3.41 26.01
N ASP A 592 -8.24 -3.06 26.85
CA ASP A 592 -8.00 -2.35 28.13
C ASP A 592 -7.55 -3.30 29.26
N VAL A 593 -7.09 -4.53 28.95
CA VAL A 593 -6.49 -5.43 29.97
C VAL A 593 -5.23 -4.82 30.60
N ALA A 594 -4.50 -3.96 29.88
CA ALA A 594 -3.37 -3.19 30.42
C ALA A 594 -3.79 -1.85 31.09
N GLY A 595 -5.09 -1.58 31.25
CA GLY A 595 -5.65 -0.35 31.82
C GLY A 595 -5.66 -0.32 33.35
N LEU A 596 -6.76 0.17 33.94
CA LEU A 596 -6.96 0.11 35.39
C LEU A 596 -7.39 -1.30 35.82
N ASP A 597 -6.94 -1.74 37.00
CA ASP A 597 -7.17 -3.09 37.56
C ASP A 597 -6.57 -4.25 36.70
N THR A 598 -5.34 -4.06 36.17
CA THR A 598 -4.62 -5.03 35.30
C THR A 598 -4.50 -6.44 35.87
N ASP A 599 -4.38 -6.56 37.19
CA ASP A 599 -4.27 -7.82 37.92
C ASP A 599 -5.54 -8.67 37.80
N ALA A 600 -6.70 -8.01 37.75
CA ALA A 600 -8.00 -8.66 37.62
C ALA A 600 -8.36 -8.95 36.15
N SER A 601 -8.13 -7.99 35.25
CA SER A 601 -8.40 -8.16 33.82
C SER A 601 -7.51 -9.21 33.15
N MET A 602 -6.21 -9.26 33.48
CA MET A 602 -5.27 -10.27 32.95
C MET A 602 -5.64 -11.67 33.46
N THR A 603 -5.97 -11.78 34.75
CA THR A 603 -6.40 -13.05 35.36
C THR A 603 -7.72 -13.55 34.75
N ALA A 604 -8.68 -12.65 34.48
CA ALA A 604 -9.91 -12.99 33.77
C ALA A 604 -9.64 -13.43 32.32
N PHE A 605 -8.77 -12.72 31.60
CA PHE A 605 -8.40 -13.07 30.22
C PHE A 605 -7.78 -14.48 30.11
N VAL A 606 -6.80 -14.78 30.96
CA VAL A 606 -6.15 -16.11 30.97
C VAL A 606 -7.16 -17.18 31.39
N LEU A 607 -8.03 -16.91 32.37
CA LEU A 607 -9.09 -17.85 32.77
C LEU A 607 -10.05 -18.17 31.61
N ILE A 608 -10.45 -17.19 30.79
CA ILE A 608 -11.28 -17.40 29.59
C ILE A 608 -10.57 -18.30 28.57
N ALA A 609 -9.25 -18.13 28.36
CA ALA A 609 -8.47 -18.99 27.48
C ALA A 609 -8.37 -20.44 27.99
N LEU A 610 -8.17 -20.61 29.30
CA LEU A 610 -8.16 -21.92 29.97
C LEU A 610 -9.53 -22.61 29.90
N GLN A 611 -10.62 -21.85 29.98
CA GLN A 611 -12.00 -22.36 29.85
C GLN A 611 -12.30 -22.89 28.44
N GLU A 612 -12.00 -22.14 27.37
CA GLU A 612 -12.25 -22.61 25.98
C GLU A 612 -11.36 -23.83 25.64
N ALA A 613 -10.12 -23.89 26.16
CA ALA A 613 -9.19 -25.02 25.96
C ALA A 613 -9.47 -26.26 26.86
N ARG A 614 -10.34 -26.13 27.88
CA ARG A 614 -10.59 -27.15 28.91
C ARG A 614 -10.89 -28.54 28.33
N SER A 615 -11.80 -28.61 27.37
CA SER A 615 -12.29 -29.85 26.74
C SER A 615 -11.20 -30.73 26.14
N THR A 616 -10.07 -30.12 25.74
CA THR A 616 -8.88 -30.83 25.24
C THR A 616 -7.92 -31.18 26.36
N CYS A 617 -7.53 -30.19 27.16
CA CYS A 617 -6.37 -30.32 28.05
C CYS A 617 -6.69 -30.91 29.44
N GLU A 618 -7.96 -30.99 29.84
CA GLU A 618 -8.38 -31.63 31.10
C GLU A 618 -8.05 -33.14 31.15
N LYS A 619 -7.78 -33.77 30.01
CA LYS A 619 -7.32 -35.17 29.90
C LYS A 619 -5.79 -35.34 29.94
N ILE A 620 -5.04 -34.25 29.84
CA ILE A 620 -3.57 -34.26 29.68
C ILE A 620 -2.89 -33.60 30.90
N ILE A 621 -3.45 -32.51 31.41
CA ILE A 621 -2.84 -31.70 32.49
C ILE A 621 -3.54 -31.99 33.82
N ASN A 622 -2.93 -32.88 34.60
CA ASN A 622 -3.35 -33.17 35.97
C ASN A 622 -3.30 -31.89 36.82
N GLY A 623 -4.47 -31.43 37.29
CA GLY A 623 -4.60 -30.24 38.13
C GLY A 623 -5.07 -28.95 37.43
N LEU A 624 -5.35 -28.99 36.12
CA LEU A 624 -5.93 -27.84 35.38
C LEU A 624 -7.15 -27.23 36.08
N ALA A 625 -8.09 -28.06 36.54
CA ALA A 625 -9.28 -27.62 37.28
C ALA A 625 -8.93 -26.89 38.60
N ASN A 626 -7.95 -27.37 39.36
CA ASN A 626 -7.55 -26.73 40.62
C ASN A 626 -6.91 -25.36 40.38
N ASN A 627 -6.15 -25.21 39.31
CA ASN A 627 -5.50 -23.94 38.97
C ASN A 627 -6.47 -22.92 38.35
N MET A 628 -7.49 -23.36 37.61
CA MET A 628 -8.65 -22.50 37.28
C MET A 628 -9.42 -22.06 38.53
N ASN A 629 -9.67 -22.96 39.48
CA ASN A 629 -10.39 -22.63 40.72
C ASN A 629 -9.64 -21.60 41.60
N LYS A 630 -8.29 -21.61 41.62
CA LYS A 630 -7.50 -20.53 42.23
C LYS A 630 -7.75 -19.17 41.58
N ALA A 631 -7.77 -19.12 40.25
CA ALA A 631 -8.03 -17.88 39.51
C ALA A 631 -9.47 -17.37 39.75
N VAL A 632 -10.46 -18.27 39.79
CA VAL A 632 -11.84 -17.93 40.18
C VAL A 632 -11.90 -17.35 41.60
N ALA A 633 -11.26 -17.98 42.58
CA ALA A 633 -11.22 -17.49 43.96
C ALA A 633 -10.52 -16.13 44.09
N TYR A 634 -9.44 -15.90 43.34
CA TYR A 634 -8.78 -14.59 43.26
C TYR A 634 -9.72 -13.52 42.73
N LEU A 635 -10.37 -13.79 41.58
CA LEU A 635 -11.30 -12.83 40.97
C LEU A 635 -12.51 -12.55 41.86
N GLN A 636 -13.09 -13.57 42.51
CA GLN A 636 -14.19 -13.39 43.47
C GLN A 636 -13.80 -12.44 44.61
N ASN A 637 -12.62 -12.63 45.22
CA ASN A 637 -12.13 -11.78 46.29
C ASN A 637 -11.77 -10.36 45.82
N ARG A 638 -11.25 -10.20 44.60
CA ARG A 638 -10.86 -8.90 44.04
C ARG A 638 -12.05 -8.08 43.55
N THR A 639 -13.09 -8.73 43.00
CA THR A 639 -14.25 -8.11 42.33
C THR A 639 -14.88 -6.92 43.08
N PRO A 640 -15.13 -6.96 44.41
CA PRO A 640 -15.73 -5.83 45.15
C PRO A 640 -14.87 -4.56 45.18
N THR A 641 -13.59 -4.65 44.80
CA THR A 641 -12.61 -3.54 44.79
C THR A 641 -12.20 -3.12 43.38
N VAL A 642 -12.76 -3.74 42.33
CA VAL A 642 -12.48 -3.35 40.94
C VAL A 642 -13.24 -2.07 40.61
N THR A 643 -12.54 -1.14 39.98
CA THR A 643 -13.05 0.18 39.61
C THR A 643 -13.33 0.30 38.11
N ASN A 644 -12.60 -0.45 37.28
CA ASN A 644 -12.69 -0.39 35.83
C ASN A 644 -13.93 -1.15 35.28
N PRO A 645 -14.88 -0.48 34.56
CA PRO A 645 -16.01 -1.15 33.91
C PRO A 645 -15.62 -2.27 32.93
N TYR A 646 -14.47 -2.12 32.26
CA TYR A 646 -13.94 -3.13 31.34
C TYR A 646 -13.55 -4.41 32.08
N ALA A 647 -12.82 -4.28 33.19
CA ALA A 647 -12.45 -5.41 34.03
C ALA A 647 -13.70 -6.10 34.61
N ILE A 648 -14.70 -5.34 35.08
CA ILE A 648 -15.99 -5.89 35.52
C ILE A 648 -16.67 -6.71 34.41
N ALA A 649 -16.70 -6.23 33.17
CA ALA A 649 -17.32 -6.96 32.05
C ALA A 649 -16.57 -8.26 31.72
N MET A 650 -15.24 -8.25 31.70
CA MET A 650 -14.43 -9.46 31.47
C MET A 650 -14.54 -10.48 32.60
N ILE A 651 -14.49 -10.03 33.86
CA ILE A 651 -14.70 -10.88 35.04
C ILE A 651 -16.09 -11.50 34.98
N SER A 652 -17.11 -10.71 34.67
CA SER A 652 -18.50 -11.19 34.53
C SER A 652 -18.60 -12.30 33.48
N TYR A 653 -17.94 -12.18 32.33
CA TYR A 653 -17.91 -13.24 31.32
C TYR A 653 -17.15 -14.49 31.78
N ALA A 654 -15.97 -14.34 32.38
CA ALA A 654 -15.19 -15.45 32.94
C ALA A 654 -15.94 -16.21 34.04
N MET A 655 -16.70 -15.48 34.87
CA MET A 655 -17.55 -16.02 35.93
C MET A 655 -18.84 -16.65 35.38
N ALA A 656 -19.42 -16.09 34.31
CA ALA A 656 -20.58 -16.67 33.62
C ALA A 656 -20.23 -18.04 33.00
N ASN A 657 -19.05 -18.19 32.41
CA ASN A 657 -18.53 -19.49 31.94
C ASN A 657 -18.32 -20.52 33.08
N HIS A 658 -18.19 -20.07 34.33
CA HIS A 658 -18.13 -20.91 35.53
C HIS A 658 -19.52 -21.08 36.21
N GLY A 659 -20.59 -20.49 35.67
CA GLY A 659 -21.94 -20.54 36.24
C GLY A 659 -22.18 -19.62 37.44
N ALA A 660 -21.31 -18.65 37.70
CA ALA A 660 -21.27 -17.84 38.92
C ALA A 660 -21.32 -16.31 38.64
N LEU A 661 -22.18 -15.88 37.71
CA LEU A 661 -22.34 -14.47 37.30
C LEU A 661 -23.16 -13.64 38.30
N ASP A 662 -22.58 -12.55 38.82
CA ASP A 662 -23.32 -11.47 39.49
C ASP A 662 -23.91 -10.50 38.44
N LYS A 663 -25.12 -10.81 37.98
CA LYS A 663 -25.87 -9.99 37.01
C LYS A 663 -26.20 -8.58 37.55
N PRO A 664 -26.64 -8.39 38.81
CA PRO A 664 -26.80 -7.06 39.41
C PRO A 664 -25.54 -6.19 39.38
N LEU A 665 -24.36 -6.76 39.70
CA LEU A 665 -23.10 -6.03 39.66
C LEU A 665 -22.73 -5.62 38.22
N LEU A 666 -22.86 -6.51 37.25
CA LEU A 666 -22.60 -6.20 35.84
C LEU A 666 -23.47 -5.03 35.35
N LEU A 667 -24.78 -5.07 35.64
CA LEU A 667 -25.72 -4.03 35.20
C LEU A 667 -25.51 -2.69 35.92
N LYS A 668 -25.01 -2.67 37.16
CA LYS A 668 -24.67 -1.45 37.92
C LYS A 668 -23.62 -0.58 37.20
N PHE A 669 -22.70 -1.19 36.46
CA PHE A 669 -21.66 -0.49 35.68
C PHE A 669 -22.10 -0.14 34.25
N SER A 670 -23.34 -0.46 33.85
CA SER A 670 -23.86 -0.12 32.52
C SER A 670 -24.38 1.31 32.45
N LYS A 671 -24.11 1.99 31.33
CA LYS A 671 -24.68 3.28 30.97
C LYS A 671 -25.91 3.04 30.11
N ALA A 672 -27.05 3.62 30.54
CA ALA A 672 -28.36 3.49 29.89
C ALA A 672 -28.82 2.03 29.57
N LEU A 673 -28.34 1.05 30.35
CA LEU A 673 -28.60 -0.40 30.16
C LEU A 673 -28.23 -0.95 28.77
N ASN A 674 -27.35 -0.27 28.01
CA ASN A 674 -27.00 -0.68 26.64
C ASN A 674 -25.50 -0.64 26.29
N HIS A 675 -24.64 -0.01 27.09
CA HIS A 675 -23.18 -0.05 26.90
C HIS A 675 -22.39 0.15 28.20
N TRP A 676 -21.12 -0.25 28.22
CA TRP A 676 -20.20 -0.10 29.35
C TRP A 676 -19.07 0.87 28.98
N GLU A 677 -19.33 2.15 29.16
CA GLU A 677 -18.41 3.26 28.84
C GLU A 677 -17.18 3.28 29.74
N ILE A 678 -15.99 3.51 29.16
CA ILE A 678 -14.70 3.56 29.87
C ILE A 678 -14.20 5.02 29.89
N PRO A 679 -14.22 5.73 31.03
CA PRO A 679 -13.96 7.18 31.09
C PRO A 679 -12.57 7.67 30.68
N ARG A 680 -11.61 6.76 30.45
CA ARG A 680 -10.24 7.07 29.98
C ARG A 680 -9.86 6.26 28.72
N GLY A 681 -10.78 5.49 28.16
CA GLY A 681 -10.52 4.61 27.03
C GLY A 681 -10.81 5.27 25.68
N SER A 682 -10.15 4.79 24.63
CA SER A 682 -10.64 5.02 23.27
C SER A 682 -11.98 4.32 23.06
N GLY A 683 -12.82 4.82 22.14
CA GLY A 683 -14.16 4.27 21.91
C GLY A 683 -14.18 2.77 21.59
N THR A 684 -13.10 2.23 21.03
CA THR A 684 -12.91 0.79 20.76
C THR A 684 -12.94 -0.08 22.01
N PHE A 685 -12.38 0.36 23.14
CA PHE A 685 -12.42 -0.42 24.38
C PHE A 685 -13.84 -0.48 24.96
N THR A 686 -14.66 0.57 24.76
CA THR A 686 -16.08 0.56 25.15
C THR A 686 -16.88 -0.46 24.31
N LEU A 687 -16.53 -0.68 23.04
CA LEU A 687 -17.11 -1.77 22.22
C LEU A 687 -16.76 -3.13 22.80
N GLU A 688 -15.49 -3.33 23.17
CA GLU A 688 -14.98 -4.59 23.70
C GLU A 688 -15.60 -4.94 25.07
N ALA A 689 -15.62 -3.99 26.03
CA ALA A 689 -16.31 -4.18 27.31
C ALA A 689 -17.80 -4.52 27.10
N THR A 690 -18.46 -3.81 26.19
CA THR A 690 -19.89 -4.04 25.89
C THR A 690 -20.12 -5.39 25.22
N ALA A 691 -19.18 -5.90 24.42
CA ALA A 691 -19.23 -7.24 23.84
C ALA A 691 -18.98 -8.35 24.87
N TYR A 692 -18.05 -8.17 25.81
CA TYR A 692 -17.87 -9.09 26.95
C TYR A 692 -19.12 -9.14 27.85
N ALA A 693 -19.73 -7.98 28.13
CA ALA A 693 -20.97 -7.90 28.89
C ALA A 693 -22.15 -8.58 28.16
N LEU A 694 -22.27 -8.39 26.84
CA LEU A 694 -23.23 -9.10 26.01
C LEU A 694 -23.03 -10.62 26.08
N LEU A 695 -21.80 -11.12 25.92
CA LEU A 695 -21.51 -12.55 26.07
C LEU A 695 -21.88 -13.09 27.45
N ALA A 696 -21.60 -12.34 28.53
CA ALA A 696 -21.99 -12.72 29.90
C ALA A 696 -23.52 -12.85 30.04
N LEU A 697 -24.29 -11.88 29.53
CA LEU A 697 -25.76 -11.93 29.51
C LEU A 697 -26.29 -13.10 28.67
N LEU A 698 -25.66 -13.39 27.53
CA LEU A 698 -26.02 -14.51 26.65
C LEU A 698 -25.76 -15.88 27.27
N LYS A 699 -24.70 -16.05 28.08
CA LYS A 699 -24.45 -17.31 28.80
C LYS A 699 -25.51 -17.64 29.86
N VAL A 700 -26.25 -16.63 30.36
CA VAL A 700 -27.37 -16.80 31.31
C VAL A 700 -28.76 -16.55 30.70
N ASP A 701 -28.86 -16.59 29.36
CA ASP A 701 -30.12 -16.45 28.60
C ASP A 701 -30.92 -15.15 28.88
N ALA A 702 -30.23 -14.08 29.29
CA ALA A 702 -30.80 -12.75 29.56
C ALA A 702 -31.09 -11.96 28.25
N LEU A 703 -31.97 -12.50 27.41
CA LEU A 703 -32.23 -11.97 26.06
C LEU A 703 -32.90 -10.59 26.04
N GLN A 704 -33.68 -10.23 27.07
CA GLN A 704 -34.35 -8.92 27.14
C GLN A 704 -33.33 -7.80 27.34
N GLU A 705 -32.32 -8.00 28.19
CA GLU A 705 -31.24 -7.05 28.41
C GLU A 705 -30.18 -7.09 27.29
N ALA A 706 -30.02 -8.23 26.60
CA ALA A 706 -29.09 -8.35 25.47
C ALA A 706 -29.53 -7.53 24.23
N GLY A 707 -30.82 -7.40 23.96
CA GLY A 707 -31.34 -6.71 22.76
C GLY A 707 -30.88 -5.25 22.62
N PRO A 708 -31.05 -4.38 23.64
CA PRO A 708 -30.53 -3.01 23.63
C PRO A 708 -29.01 -2.92 23.41
N VAL A 709 -28.26 -3.88 23.94
CA VAL A 709 -26.79 -3.95 23.83
C VAL A 709 -26.36 -4.29 22.40
N VAL A 710 -26.99 -5.27 21.76
CA VAL A 710 -26.77 -5.60 20.35
C VAL A 710 -27.09 -4.41 19.46
N LYS A 711 -28.23 -3.74 19.69
CA LYS A 711 -28.64 -2.53 18.95
C LYS A 711 -27.58 -1.43 19.04
N TRP A 712 -26.99 -1.22 20.22
CA TRP A 712 -25.95 -0.22 20.40
C TRP A 712 -24.65 -0.61 19.66
N LEU A 713 -24.16 -1.84 19.84
CA LEU A 713 -22.95 -2.35 19.18
C LEU A 713 -23.04 -2.25 17.65
N SER A 714 -24.18 -2.61 17.07
CA SER A 714 -24.37 -2.57 15.61
C SER A 714 -24.29 -1.16 15.00
N LEU A 715 -24.54 -0.10 15.78
CA LEU A 715 -24.42 1.28 15.32
C LEU A 715 -22.97 1.80 15.26
N GLN A 716 -21.98 1.00 15.69
CA GLN A 716 -20.58 1.42 15.86
C GLN A 716 -19.62 0.87 14.78
N GLY A 717 -20.16 0.19 13.76
CA GLY A 717 -19.37 -0.41 12.68
C GLY A 717 -18.71 0.61 11.76
N ARG A 718 -17.52 0.30 11.22
CA ARG A 718 -16.80 1.16 10.25
C ARG A 718 -16.82 0.56 8.85
N SER A 719 -16.58 1.41 7.86
CA SER A 719 -16.48 1.07 6.43
C SER A 719 -15.53 -0.11 6.19
N GLY A 720 -16.08 -1.27 5.79
CA GLY A 720 -15.34 -2.52 5.58
C GLY A 720 -15.65 -3.64 6.60
N GLY A 721 -16.57 -3.43 7.55
CA GLY A 721 -17.00 -4.44 8.52
C GLY A 721 -16.13 -4.52 9.79
N GLY A 722 -15.03 -3.77 9.86
CA GLY A 722 -14.22 -3.66 11.08
C GLY A 722 -14.81 -2.67 12.10
N TYR A 723 -14.55 -2.91 13.38
CA TYR A 723 -14.92 -2.02 14.49
C TYR A 723 -13.77 -1.09 14.93
N GLY A 724 -12.72 -0.98 14.12
CA GLY A 724 -11.60 -0.06 14.33
C GLY A 724 -10.41 -0.61 15.12
N SER A 725 -10.61 -1.72 15.84
CA SER A 725 -9.56 -2.54 16.44
C SER A 725 -9.88 -4.02 16.23
N THR A 726 -8.86 -4.86 16.17
CA THR A 726 -8.95 -6.31 16.06
C THR A 726 -9.77 -6.91 17.19
N GLN A 727 -9.49 -6.64 18.48
CA GLN A 727 -10.29 -7.21 19.57
C GLN A 727 -11.72 -6.71 19.57
N ALA A 728 -11.94 -5.41 19.37
CA ALA A 728 -13.29 -4.85 19.25
C ALA A 728 -14.08 -5.56 18.12
N THR A 729 -13.45 -5.82 16.97
CA THR A 729 -14.08 -6.53 15.85
C THR A 729 -14.38 -7.99 16.21
N ILE A 730 -13.38 -8.71 16.73
CA ILE A 730 -13.46 -10.11 17.20
C ILE A 730 -14.60 -10.30 18.20
N MET A 731 -14.59 -9.50 19.27
CA MET A 731 -15.49 -9.67 20.40
C MET A 731 -16.91 -9.28 20.03
N VAL A 732 -17.12 -8.20 19.26
CA VAL A 732 -18.45 -7.84 18.75
C VAL A 732 -18.99 -8.90 17.79
N TYR A 733 -18.19 -9.38 16.82
CA TYR A 733 -18.62 -10.48 15.94
C TYR A 733 -18.96 -11.75 16.73
N GLN A 734 -18.16 -12.14 17.72
CA GLN A 734 -18.44 -13.31 18.57
C GLN A 734 -19.72 -13.14 19.39
N ALA A 735 -19.92 -11.99 20.03
CA ALA A 735 -21.09 -11.71 20.87
C ALA A 735 -22.38 -11.65 20.04
N VAL A 736 -22.32 -11.03 18.87
CA VAL A 736 -23.45 -10.96 17.92
C VAL A 736 -23.75 -12.34 17.34
N ALA A 737 -22.75 -13.17 17.01
CA ALA A 737 -22.96 -14.55 16.56
C ALA A 737 -23.76 -15.38 17.59
N GLU A 738 -23.40 -15.28 18.87
CA GLU A 738 -24.10 -16.00 19.95
C GLU A 738 -25.53 -15.47 20.18
N TYR A 739 -25.78 -14.16 20.05
CA TYR A 739 -27.15 -13.60 20.09
C TYR A 739 -28.03 -14.16 18.97
N TRP A 740 -27.56 -14.09 17.71
CA TRP A 740 -28.29 -14.59 16.54
C TRP A 740 -28.57 -16.10 16.59
N SER A 741 -27.70 -16.87 17.24
CA SER A 741 -27.93 -18.29 17.48
C SER A 741 -29.18 -18.51 18.37
N LYS A 742 -29.40 -17.64 19.36
CA LYS A 742 -30.47 -17.74 20.36
C LYS A 742 -31.79 -17.06 19.96
N THR A 743 -31.78 -16.01 19.14
CA THR A 743 -32.97 -15.17 18.84
C THR A 743 -33.77 -15.56 17.60
N ARG A 744 -33.50 -16.72 16.98
CA ARG A 744 -34.03 -17.16 15.67
C ARG A 744 -35.56 -17.34 15.54
N ASN A 745 -36.36 -16.99 16.55
CA ASN A 745 -37.80 -17.25 16.63
C ASN A 745 -38.69 -16.14 16.07
N VAL A 746 -38.73 -16.08 14.74
CA VAL A 746 -39.86 -15.70 13.86
C VAL A 746 -40.83 -14.57 14.29
N LYS A 747 -40.83 -13.49 13.50
CA LYS A 747 -42.06 -12.76 13.12
C LYS A 747 -42.31 -12.93 11.62
N GLU A 748 -43.49 -12.52 11.15
CA GLU A 748 -43.78 -12.40 9.72
C GLU A 748 -43.07 -11.17 9.12
N PHE A 749 -42.72 -11.25 7.83
CA PHE A 749 -41.94 -10.22 7.15
C PHE A 749 -42.25 -10.18 5.65
N ASP A 750 -42.89 -9.09 5.20
CA ASP A 750 -43.14 -8.74 3.80
C ASP A 750 -43.25 -7.21 3.66
N LEU A 751 -42.30 -6.60 2.95
CA LEU A 751 -42.07 -5.16 2.88
C LEU A 751 -41.71 -4.75 1.44
N GLU A 752 -42.48 -3.83 0.85
CA GLU A 752 -42.19 -3.21 -0.44
C GLU A 752 -41.46 -1.87 -0.20
N VAL A 753 -40.33 -1.66 -0.87
CA VAL A 753 -39.53 -0.41 -0.80
C VAL A 753 -39.33 0.14 -2.21
N ASP A 754 -39.75 1.38 -2.43
CA ASP A 754 -39.54 2.17 -3.64
C ASP A 754 -38.47 3.25 -3.40
N VAL A 755 -37.37 3.20 -4.15
CA VAL A 755 -36.33 4.25 -4.13
C VAL A 755 -36.53 5.18 -5.33
N LEU A 756 -36.83 6.45 -5.05
CA LEU A 756 -37.09 7.50 -6.03
C LEU A 756 -35.84 8.37 -6.22
N VAL A 757 -35.07 8.06 -7.27
CA VAL A 757 -33.91 8.86 -7.71
C VAL A 757 -34.40 9.95 -8.68
N VAL A 758 -34.22 11.22 -8.32
CA VAL A 758 -34.58 12.33 -9.21
C VAL A 758 -33.76 12.24 -10.51
N GLY A 759 -34.42 12.36 -11.66
CA GLY A 759 -33.82 12.13 -12.98
C GLY A 759 -34.02 10.72 -13.55
N ARG A 760 -34.57 9.76 -12.79
CA ARG A 760 -35.09 8.49 -13.33
C ARG A 760 -36.60 8.55 -13.53
N ASN A 761 -37.08 7.98 -14.64
CA ASN A 761 -38.52 7.91 -14.96
C ASN A 761 -39.29 6.78 -14.23
N GLN A 762 -38.58 5.90 -13.52
CA GLN A 762 -39.17 4.81 -12.72
C GLN A 762 -38.41 4.68 -11.40
N PRO A 763 -39.10 4.36 -10.27
CA PRO A 763 -38.44 4.04 -9.01
C PRO A 763 -37.77 2.66 -9.07
N ASP A 764 -36.68 2.50 -8.32
CA ASP A 764 -36.10 1.18 -8.07
C ASP A 764 -36.93 0.48 -6.98
N ARG A 765 -37.82 -0.42 -7.40
CA ARG A 765 -38.75 -1.16 -6.53
C ARG A 765 -38.18 -2.50 -6.06
N TRP A 766 -38.23 -2.76 -4.76
CA TRP A 766 -37.79 -4.02 -4.14
C TRP A 766 -38.84 -4.59 -3.17
N ASN A 767 -39.34 -5.81 -3.44
CA ASN A 767 -40.05 -6.62 -2.44
C ASN A 767 -39.05 -7.40 -1.59
N ILE A 768 -39.18 -7.23 -0.27
CA ILE A 768 -38.34 -7.79 0.77
C ILE A 768 -39.20 -8.68 1.65
N ASN A 769 -39.02 -9.98 1.55
CA ASN A 769 -39.79 -11.01 2.27
C ASN A 769 -38.86 -11.94 3.06
N ARG A 770 -39.44 -12.76 3.94
CA ARG A 770 -38.71 -13.71 4.82
C ARG A 770 -37.59 -14.53 4.15
N ARG A 771 -37.67 -14.86 2.85
CA ARG A 771 -36.61 -15.61 2.14
C ARG A 771 -35.43 -14.76 1.71
N ASN A 772 -35.62 -13.46 1.52
CA ASN A 772 -34.67 -12.58 0.87
C ASN A 772 -34.29 -11.34 1.72
N GLN A 773 -34.82 -11.23 2.93
CA GLN A 773 -34.68 -10.07 3.84
C GLN A 773 -33.22 -9.61 4.07
N PHE A 774 -32.31 -10.56 4.31
CA PHE A 774 -30.89 -10.29 4.53
C PHE A 774 -30.10 -10.02 3.24
N VAL A 775 -30.71 -10.12 2.06
CA VAL A 775 -30.01 -9.94 0.77
C VAL A 775 -30.01 -8.46 0.39
N THR A 776 -28.90 -7.79 0.68
CA THR A 776 -28.63 -6.39 0.32
C THR A 776 -28.96 -6.10 -1.15
N ARG A 777 -29.84 -5.13 -1.38
CA ARG A 777 -30.15 -4.56 -2.69
C ARG A 777 -29.35 -3.29 -2.88
N THR A 778 -28.70 -3.16 -4.03
CA THR A 778 -27.66 -2.13 -4.26
C THR A 778 -27.90 -1.45 -5.60
N THR A 779 -28.23 -0.16 -5.58
CA THR A 779 -28.24 0.68 -6.79
C THR A 779 -27.03 1.60 -6.79
N LYS A 780 -26.30 1.62 -7.90
CA LYS A 780 -25.27 2.64 -8.15
C LYS A 780 -25.85 3.79 -8.96
N VAL A 781 -25.47 5.01 -8.61
CA VAL A 781 -25.78 6.23 -9.34
C VAL A 781 -24.50 7.08 -9.41
N LEU A 782 -24.20 7.58 -10.60
CA LEU A 782 -23.10 8.53 -10.82
C LEU A 782 -23.63 9.94 -10.58
N ASP A 783 -22.86 10.76 -9.87
CA ASP A 783 -23.08 12.21 -9.72
C ASP A 783 -24.51 12.64 -9.30
N ILE A 784 -24.97 12.18 -8.12
CA ILE A 784 -26.17 12.74 -7.46
C ILE A 784 -25.81 14.07 -6.77
N ASP A 785 -26.41 15.16 -7.24
CA ASP A 785 -26.42 16.49 -6.58
C ASP A 785 -27.79 16.84 -5.94
N GLN A 786 -28.73 15.89 -5.84
CA GLN A 786 -30.11 16.12 -5.40
C GLN A 786 -30.56 15.15 -4.29
N ASP A 787 -31.60 15.53 -3.54
CA ASP A 787 -32.14 14.71 -2.45
C ASP A 787 -32.83 13.44 -2.99
N LEU A 788 -32.71 12.34 -2.24
CA LEU A 788 -33.26 11.03 -2.57
C LEU A 788 -34.50 10.75 -1.71
N THR A 789 -35.65 10.45 -2.32
CA THR A 789 -36.85 10.01 -1.58
C THR A 789 -36.89 8.47 -1.53
N VAL A 790 -37.24 7.91 -0.38
CA VAL A 790 -37.54 6.48 -0.22
C VAL A 790 -38.91 6.30 0.39
N GLU A 791 -39.71 5.40 -0.17
CA GLU A 791 -41.04 5.04 0.32
C GLU A 791 -41.10 3.55 0.67
N ALA A 792 -41.72 3.20 1.81
CA ALA A 792 -41.80 1.83 2.31
C ALA A 792 -43.22 1.46 2.76
N ARG A 793 -43.67 0.24 2.43
CA ARG A 793 -45.04 -0.24 2.63
C ARG A 793 -45.06 -1.70 3.06
N GLY A 794 -45.93 -2.07 4.01
CA GLY A 794 -46.09 -3.47 4.45
C GLY A 794 -45.70 -3.71 5.91
N VAL A 795 -45.32 -4.95 6.24
CA VAL A 795 -45.08 -5.42 7.61
C VAL A 795 -43.66 -5.99 7.72
N GLY A 796 -42.79 -5.22 8.36
CA GLY A 796 -41.37 -5.51 8.54
C GLY A 796 -40.57 -4.21 8.56
N SER A 797 -39.34 -4.26 9.07
CA SER A 797 -38.45 -3.10 9.12
C SER A 797 -37.28 -3.25 8.14
N ALA A 798 -36.72 -2.14 7.66
CA ALA A 798 -35.57 -2.12 6.78
C ALA A 798 -34.67 -0.91 7.05
N THR A 799 -33.41 -0.98 6.64
CA THR A 799 -32.49 0.16 6.69
C THR A 799 -32.04 0.48 5.28
N VAL A 800 -32.15 1.77 4.92
CA VAL A 800 -31.48 2.35 3.76
C VAL A 800 -30.14 2.90 4.23
N SER A 801 -29.08 2.65 3.47
CA SER A 801 -27.80 3.34 3.62
C SER A 801 -27.32 3.87 2.27
N VAL A 802 -26.83 5.10 2.26
CA VAL A 802 -26.33 5.81 1.09
C VAL A 802 -24.83 6.06 1.32
N LEU A 803 -24.01 5.40 0.51
CA LEU A 803 -22.55 5.49 0.51
C LEU A 803 -22.11 6.37 -0.66
N THR A 804 -21.57 7.56 -0.38
CA THR A 804 -20.99 8.44 -1.41
C THR A 804 -19.47 8.40 -1.34
N LEU A 805 -18.85 8.05 -2.47
CA LEU A 805 -17.41 8.06 -2.73
C LEU A 805 -17.08 9.28 -3.58
N TYR A 806 -16.16 10.13 -3.11
CA TYR A 806 -15.77 11.36 -3.80
C TYR A 806 -14.33 11.78 -3.45
N TYR A 807 -13.67 12.57 -4.30
CA TYR A 807 -12.36 13.11 -3.99
C TYR A 807 -12.49 14.45 -3.26
N ALA A 808 -11.85 14.56 -2.10
CA ALA A 808 -11.89 15.75 -1.26
C ALA A 808 -10.62 16.61 -1.39
N ALA A 809 -10.80 17.92 -1.43
CA ALA A 809 -9.77 18.90 -1.17
C ALA A 809 -9.47 18.91 0.35
N LEU A 810 -8.18 18.87 0.69
CA LEU A 810 -7.73 18.81 2.08
C LEU A 810 -7.68 20.22 2.69
N ASP A 811 -8.43 20.43 3.77
CA ASP A 811 -8.56 21.74 4.41
C ASP A 811 -7.30 22.11 5.20
N LYS A 812 -6.62 23.17 4.75
CA LYS A 812 -5.34 23.65 5.30
C LYS A 812 -5.46 24.22 6.73
N LYS A 813 -6.67 24.40 7.30
CA LYS A 813 -6.86 25.04 8.62
C LYS A 813 -6.80 24.11 9.84
N ASN A 814 -6.91 22.79 9.67
CA ASN A 814 -6.78 21.81 10.75
C ASN A 814 -5.95 20.60 10.26
N PRO A 815 -4.61 20.62 10.38
CA PRO A 815 -3.85 19.37 10.38
C PRO A 815 -4.34 18.54 11.58
N GLY A 816 -4.67 17.26 11.36
CA GLY A 816 -5.28 16.35 12.36
C GLY A 816 -4.38 15.93 13.52
N CYS A 817 -3.41 16.78 13.88
CA CYS A 817 -2.31 16.54 14.81
C CYS A 817 -2.71 16.83 16.27
N THR A 818 -3.81 16.20 16.73
CA THR A 818 -4.22 16.23 18.14
C THR A 818 -3.26 15.42 19.02
N ASP A 819 -2.83 14.25 18.53
CA ASP A 819 -2.17 13.22 19.34
C ASP A 819 -0.66 13.11 19.06
N PHE A 820 -0.17 13.77 18.02
CA PHE A 820 1.25 13.79 17.62
C PHE A 820 1.69 15.21 17.25
N ASP A 821 2.98 15.50 17.42
CA ASP A 821 3.70 16.51 16.64
C ASP A 821 4.49 15.81 15.54
N LEU A 822 4.51 16.41 14.35
CA LEU A 822 5.19 15.92 13.15
C LEU A 822 5.85 17.11 12.45
N GLU A 823 7.15 17.02 12.21
CA GLU A 823 7.91 17.95 11.37
C GLU A 823 8.54 17.18 10.20
N VAL A 824 8.54 17.77 9.01
CA VAL A 824 9.12 17.17 7.80
C VAL A 824 9.95 18.21 7.06
N GLU A 825 11.22 17.87 6.78
CA GLU A 825 12.18 18.71 6.07
C GLU A 825 12.79 17.90 4.92
N MET A 826 13.01 18.53 3.75
CA MET A 826 13.56 17.86 2.56
C MET A 826 14.81 18.60 2.08
N VAL A 827 15.99 18.10 2.48
CA VAL A 827 17.28 18.77 2.27
C VAL A 827 17.97 18.22 1.01
N LYS A 828 18.35 19.08 0.07
CA LYS A 828 19.05 18.66 -1.16
C LYS A 828 20.50 18.26 -0.88
N GLU A 829 20.94 17.12 -1.41
CA GLU A 829 22.36 16.70 -1.31
C GLU A 829 23.21 17.34 -2.44
N GLY A 830 24.50 17.56 -2.16
CA GLY A 830 25.42 18.22 -3.10
C GLY A 830 25.81 17.40 -4.33
N LYS A 831 25.58 16.08 -4.33
CA LYS A 831 25.81 15.16 -5.46
C LYS A 831 24.69 14.12 -5.50
N ALA A 832 24.24 13.74 -6.70
CA ALA A 832 23.27 12.64 -6.85
C ALA A 832 23.94 11.30 -6.51
N SER A 833 23.30 10.49 -5.67
CA SER A 833 23.88 9.25 -5.13
C SER A 833 23.33 7.97 -5.76
N TYR A 834 22.54 8.07 -6.83
CA TYR A 834 21.78 6.96 -7.41
C TYR A 834 21.90 6.97 -8.95
N PRO A 835 22.16 5.83 -9.62
CA PRO A 835 22.31 5.78 -11.07
C PRO A 835 21.08 6.28 -11.81
N GLY A 836 21.24 7.32 -12.64
CA GLY A 836 20.16 7.90 -13.44
C GLY A 836 19.21 8.84 -12.67
N ALA A 837 19.53 9.23 -11.44
CA ALA A 837 18.81 10.29 -10.72
C ALA A 837 19.44 11.67 -10.96
N ASP A 838 18.61 12.68 -11.23
CA ASP A 838 19.05 14.04 -11.49
C ASP A 838 19.45 14.79 -10.19
N ALA A 839 18.90 14.36 -9.05
CA ALA A 839 19.24 14.87 -7.72
C ALA A 839 18.90 13.87 -6.60
N SER A 840 19.70 13.87 -5.54
CA SER A 840 19.35 13.26 -4.24
C SER A 840 18.85 14.32 -3.27
N TYR A 841 17.88 13.93 -2.43
CA TYR A 841 17.43 14.71 -1.28
C TYR A 841 17.38 13.79 -0.06
N MET A 842 17.79 14.29 1.10
CA MET A 842 17.57 13.64 2.39
C MET A 842 16.23 14.12 2.96
N LEU A 843 15.26 13.22 3.05
CA LEU A 843 14.01 13.45 3.75
C LEU A 843 14.26 13.23 5.24
N LYS A 844 14.03 14.26 6.06
CA LYS A 844 14.16 14.23 7.51
C LYS A 844 12.78 14.38 8.14
N ILE A 845 12.35 13.40 8.91
CA ILE A 845 11.04 13.39 9.58
C ILE A 845 11.30 13.36 11.09
N LYS A 846 10.65 14.25 11.86
CA LYS A 846 10.68 14.26 13.32
C LYS A 846 9.27 14.00 13.84
N ILE A 847 9.14 13.12 14.81
CA ILE A 847 7.85 12.68 15.36
C ILE A 847 7.93 12.72 16.89
N LYS A 848 6.85 13.17 17.53
CA LYS A 848 6.70 13.11 18.98
C LYS A 848 5.24 12.85 19.36
N TYR A 849 5.00 12.04 20.40
CA TYR A 849 3.65 11.71 20.87
C TYR A 849 3.15 12.72 21.92
N LYS A 850 1.92 13.23 21.78
CA LYS A 850 1.30 14.22 22.68
C LYS A 850 0.63 13.56 23.88
N SER A 851 1.46 13.06 24.78
CA SER A 851 1.03 12.40 26.02
C SER A 851 1.82 12.93 27.22
N LYS A 852 1.22 12.82 28.41
CA LYS A 852 1.85 13.20 29.69
C LYS A 852 2.27 11.98 30.54
N GLU A 853 1.85 10.78 30.16
CA GLU A 853 1.88 9.59 31.02
C GLU A 853 2.41 8.32 30.31
N ARG A 854 2.41 8.27 28.97
CA ARG A 854 2.86 7.12 28.17
C ARG A 854 3.51 7.52 26.84
N ASP A 855 4.45 6.70 26.36
CA ASP A 855 4.84 6.67 24.94
C ASP A 855 3.68 6.15 24.06
N SER A 856 3.79 6.30 22.73
CA SER A 856 2.84 5.70 21.80
C SER A 856 2.96 4.16 21.77
N THR A 857 1.93 3.48 21.28
CA THR A 857 2.02 2.09 20.78
C THR A 857 2.56 2.08 19.34
N MET A 858 2.61 0.89 18.72
CA MET A 858 3.08 0.71 17.34
C MET A 858 2.44 1.72 16.38
N SER A 859 3.28 2.54 15.77
CA SER A 859 2.88 3.67 14.93
C SER A 859 3.29 3.46 13.49
N VAL A 860 2.42 3.91 12.59
CA VAL A 860 2.62 3.86 11.14
C VAL A 860 2.96 5.25 10.65
N LEU A 861 3.99 5.30 9.82
CA LEU A 861 4.39 6.47 9.06
C LEU A 861 4.15 6.16 7.58
N ASP A 862 3.04 6.66 7.05
CA ASP A 862 2.63 6.54 5.65
C ASP A 862 3.17 7.75 4.88
N ILE A 863 4.17 7.50 4.03
CA ILE A 863 4.87 8.50 3.23
C ILE A 863 4.43 8.31 1.78
N GLY A 864 3.46 9.10 1.35
CA GLY A 864 3.13 9.20 -0.08
C GLY A 864 4.33 9.76 -0.83
N LEU A 865 4.76 9.11 -1.91
CA LEU A 865 5.93 9.56 -2.66
C LEU A 865 5.58 10.67 -3.66
N LEU A 866 6.55 11.57 -3.87
CA LEU A 866 6.50 12.62 -4.89
C LEU A 866 6.59 12.00 -6.30
N THR A 867 5.85 12.52 -7.27
CA THR A 867 5.85 12.03 -8.66
C THR A 867 7.28 12.02 -9.21
N GLY A 868 7.74 10.87 -9.72
CA GLY A 868 9.10 10.71 -10.27
C GLY A 868 10.22 10.43 -9.25
N PHE A 869 9.91 10.34 -7.95
CA PHE A 869 10.88 10.04 -6.89
C PHE A 869 10.89 8.55 -6.48
N VAL A 870 12.05 8.07 -6.01
CA VAL A 870 12.25 6.70 -5.48
C VAL A 870 13.05 6.78 -4.17
N ALA A 871 12.68 5.98 -3.15
CA ALA A 871 13.38 5.94 -1.86
C ALA A 871 14.60 5.00 -1.85
N ASP A 872 15.64 5.35 -1.08
CA ASP A 872 16.83 4.52 -0.91
C ASP A 872 16.55 3.30 0.01
N VAL A 873 16.28 2.16 -0.63
CA VAL A 873 16.09 0.86 0.04
C VAL A 873 17.32 0.45 0.86
N GLY A 874 18.53 0.88 0.48
CA GLY A 874 19.77 0.63 1.19
C GLY A 874 19.86 1.37 2.53
N ASP A 875 19.33 2.59 2.63
CA ASP A 875 19.22 3.30 3.91
C ASP A 875 18.10 2.71 4.78
N LEU A 876 16.93 2.47 4.21
CA LEU A 876 15.79 1.85 4.92
C LEU A 876 16.15 0.47 5.51
N THR A 877 16.98 -0.31 4.82
CA THR A 877 17.47 -1.62 5.31
C THR A 877 18.42 -1.49 6.50
N LYS A 878 19.23 -0.42 6.58
CA LYS A 878 20.09 -0.18 7.76
C LYS A 878 19.25 0.14 9.00
N LEU A 879 18.22 0.97 8.84
CA LEU A 879 17.35 1.41 9.93
C LEU A 879 16.54 0.27 10.58
N SER A 880 16.38 -0.87 9.90
CA SER A 880 15.65 -2.05 10.40
C SER A 880 16.49 -3.28 10.74
N THR A 881 17.67 -3.46 10.15
CA THR A 881 18.45 -4.72 10.28
C THR A 881 19.53 -4.66 11.37
N GLU A 882 19.77 -3.50 11.98
CA GLU A 882 20.88 -3.29 12.94
C GLU A 882 20.45 -3.48 14.40
N LYS A 883 21.42 -3.46 15.34
CA LYS A 883 21.12 -3.70 16.77
C LYS A 883 20.54 -2.48 17.48
N ASP A 884 20.79 -1.28 16.96
CA ASP A 884 20.00 -0.08 17.20
C ASP A 884 18.90 0.04 16.12
N ARG A 885 17.80 -0.72 16.28
CA ARG A 885 16.63 -0.62 15.38
C ARG A 885 15.89 0.69 15.63
N TYR A 886 15.61 1.43 14.56
CA TYR A 886 14.74 2.62 14.59
C TYR A 886 13.39 2.37 13.92
N ILE A 887 13.31 1.33 13.09
CA ILE A 887 12.16 0.88 12.31
C ILE A 887 12.11 -0.64 12.42
N GLU A 888 10.97 -1.26 12.71
CA GLU A 888 10.89 -2.73 12.70
C GLU A 888 10.70 -3.27 11.28
N LYS A 889 9.99 -2.54 10.42
CA LYS A 889 9.72 -2.93 9.03
C LYS A 889 9.41 -1.71 8.16
N PHE A 890 9.72 -1.81 6.87
CA PHE A 890 9.20 -0.91 5.84
C PHE A 890 8.60 -1.71 4.68
N GLU A 891 7.59 -1.17 4.01
CA GLU A 891 6.90 -1.76 2.87
C GLU A 891 6.61 -0.68 1.80
N MET A 892 6.68 -1.05 0.53
CA MET A 892 6.34 -0.19 -0.60
C MET A 892 4.99 -0.63 -1.16
N ASP A 893 3.89 -0.01 -0.74
CA ASP A 893 2.55 -0.41 -1.15
C ASP A 893 2.01 0.44 -2.32
N LYS A 894 1.23 -0.24 -3.17
CA LYS A 894 0.54 0.29 -4.36
C LYS A 894 -0.98 0.10 -4.29
N ALA A 895 -1.49 -0.55 -3.23
CA ALA A 895 -2.91 -0.83 -3.04
C ALA A 895 -3.62 0.21 -2.16
N LEU A 896 -2.98 0.69 -1.08
CA LEU A 896 -3.54 1.70 -0.18
C LEU A 896 -3.48 3.15 -0.73
N SER A 897 -2.60 3.42 -1.70
CA SER A 897 -2.40 4.76 -2.30
C SER A 897 -2.21 4.67 -3.81
N GLU A 898 -3.01 5.39 -4.60
CA GLU A 898 -2.92 5.38 -6.07
C GLU A 898 -1.62 5.99 -6.63
N ARG A 899 -0.90 6.77 -5.80
CA ARG A 899 0.42 7.34 -6.12
C ARG A 899 1.58 6.42 -5.71
N GLY A 900 1.30 5.41 -4.88
CA GLY A 900 2.30 4.61 -4.19
C GLY A 900 2.75 5.25 -2.88
N SER A 901 2.81 4.46 -1.82
CA SER A 901 3.25 4.87 -0.48
C SER A 901 4.42 4.01 0.00
N LEU A 902 5.38 4.66 0.66
CA LEU A 902 6.34 4.01 1.55
C LEU A 902 5.73 3.99 2.96
N ILE A 903 5.42 2.79 3.44
CA ILE A 903 4.85 2.55 4.77
C ILE A 903 5.97 2.10 5.69
N ILE A 904 6.17 2.81 6.80
CA ILE A 904 7.19 2.52 7.82
C ILE A 904 6.49 2.19 9.14
N TYR A 905 6.93 1.11 9.81
CA TYR A 905 6.39 0.63 11.08
C TYR A 905 7.39 0.82 12.22
N MET A 906 6.98 1.55 13.26
CA MET A 906 7.78 1.82 14.46
C MET A 906 7.11 1.18 15.68
N ASP A 907 7.89 0.50 16.54
CA ASP A 907 7.40 -0.15 17.78
C ASP A 907 6.70 0.86 18.72
N LYS A 908 7.27 2.07 18.82
CA LYS A 908 6.70 3.21 19.54
C LYS A 908 7.30 4.54 19.05
N VAL A 909 6.70 5.64 19.48
CA VAL A 909 7.19 7.02 19.40
C VAL A 909 7.22 7.60 20.81
N SER A 910 8.31 8.27 21.17
CA SER A 910 8.48 8.86 22.50
C SER A 910 7.50 10.02 22.74
N HIS A 911 7.03 10.14 23.99
CA HIS A 911 6.32 11.33 24.47
C HIS A 911 7.24 12.38 25.12
N THR A 912 8.50 12.04 25.41
CA THR A 912 9.48 12.96 26.01
C THR A 912 10.44 13.53 24.98
N ASP A 913 11.13 12.66 24.24
CA ASP A 913 12.13 13.04 23.22
C ASP A 913 11.44 13.17 21.84
N TRP A 914 12.12 13.79 20.86
CA TRP A 914 11.71 13.75 19.46
C TRP A 914 12.40 12.59 18.76
N ASP A 915 11.67 11.68 18.12
CA ASP A 915 12.23 10.58 17.34
C ASP A 915 12.31 10.96 15.86
N HIS A 916 13.49 10.73 15.27
CA HIS A 916 13.83 11.13 13.91
C HIS A 916 13.93 9.91 12.99
N VAL A 917 13.38 10.03 11.78
CA VAL A 917 13.51 9.06 10.68
C VAL A 917 14.04 9.82 9.46
N ASN A 918 15.30 9.58 9.10
CA ASN A 918 15.95 10.21 7.95
C ASN A 918 16.38 9.15 6.93
N PHE A 919 16.07 9.36 5.64
CA PHE A 919 16.55 8.52 4.54
C PHE A 919 16.60 9.33 3.23
N LYS A 920 17.37 8.83 2.25
CA LYS A 920 17.49 9.50 0.95
C LYS A 920 16.34 9.14 0.01
N VAL A 921 15.92 10.13 -0.79
CA VAL A 921 15.00 9.98 -1.92
C VAL A 921 15.63 10.58 -3.17
N HIS A 922 15.41 9.94 -4.31
CA HIS A 922 16.10 10.22 -5.57
C HIS A 922 15.11 10.66 -6.64
N SER A 923 15.35 11.82 -7.25
CA SER A 923 14.57 12.35 -8.37
C SER A 923 15.02 11.66 -9.67
N VAL A 924 14.27 10.63 -10.11
CA VAL A 924 14.62 9.85 -11.31
C VAL A 924 14.04 10.48 -12.57
N ASN A 925 12.79 10.92 -12.50
CA ASN A 925 12.16 11.74 -13.53
C ASN A 925 12.00 13.16 -13.01
N LYS A 926 12.37 14.15 -13.80
CA LYS A 926 12.10 15.56 -13.50
C LYS A 926 10.60 15.82 -13.63
N VAL A 927 10.07 16.73 -12.81
CA VAL A 927 8.67 17.16 -12.89
C VAL A 927 8.69 18.69 -12.94
N GLY A 928 8.03 19.27 -13.94
CA GLY A 928 8.04 20.71 -14.21
C GLY A 928 7.20 21.50 -13.21
N ILE A 929 6.05 20.95 -12.84
CA ILE A 929 5.36 21.30 -11.59
C ILE A 929 5.15 20.01 -10.82
N LEU A 930 5.90 19.86 -9.73
CA LEU A 930 5.73 18.78 -8.80
C LEU A 930 4.57 19.08 -7.84
N GLN A 931 3.60 18.18 -7.76
CA GLN A 931 2.56 18.29 -6.72
C GLN A 931 3.12 17.86 -5.35
N PRO A 932 2.74 18.55 -4.26
CA PRO A 932 3.20 18.20 -2.92
C PRO A 932 2.68 16.83 -2.50
N ALA A 933 3.48 16.12 -1.71
CA ALA A 933 3.13 14.84 -1.12
C ALA A 933 2.92 14.96 0.39
N THR A 934 2.36 13.90 1.00
CA THR A 934 1.99 13.88 2.42
C THR A 934 2.80 12.84 3.20
N VAL A 935 3.27 13.24 4.37
CA VAL A 935 3.63 12.31 5.45
C VAL A 935 2.46 12.27 6.43
N THR A 936 1.97 11.07 6.73
CA THR A 936 0.88 10.83 7.67
C THR A 936 1.36 9.90 8.79
N VAL A 937 1.23 10.33 10.05
CA VAL A 937 1.56 9.52 11.22
C VAL A 937 0.32 9.25 12.08
N TYR A 938 0.20 8.01 12.54
CA TYR A 938 -0.87 7.55 13.44
C TYR A 938 -0.38 6.35 14.28
N GLU A 939 -0.88 6.19 15.51
CA GLU A 939 -0.86 4.87 16.15
C GLU A 939 -1.68 3.94 15.23
N TYR A 940 -1.17 2.78 14.83
CA TYR A 940 -1.81 1.90 13.82
C TYR A 940 -3.31 1.68 14.13
N TYR A 941 -3.64 1.63 15.42
CA TYR A 941 -4.93 1.25 16.00
C TYR A 941 -5.79 2.43 16.47
N GLN A 942 -5.35 3.68 16.29
CA GLN A 942 -6.17 4.87 16.51
C GLN A 942 -6.49 5.57 15.18
N PRO A 943 -7.71 6.11 15.00
CA PRO A 943 -8.10 6.80 13.77
C PRO A 943 -7.53 8.22 13.65
N SER A 944 -6.90 8.75 14.70
CA SER A 944 -6.26 10.06 14.74
C SER A 944 -5.00 10.07 13.86
N ARG A 945 -5.09 10.77 12.73
CA ARG A 945 -4.02 10.90 11.74
C ARG A 945 -3.47 12.33 11.74
N CYS A 946 -2.26 12.50 12.27
CA CYS A 946 -1.49 13.71 12.06
C CYS A 946 -0.91 13.69 10.64
N ARG A 947 -0.98 14.82 9.92
CA ARG A 947 -0.69 14.90 8.49
C ARG A 947 0.07 16.20 8.20
N VAL A 948 1.18 16.09 7.49
CA VAL A 948 2.03 17.22 7.06
C VAL A 948 2.37 17.05 5.58
N PHE A 949 2.35 18.16 4.82
CA PHE A 949 2.77 18.17 3.43
C PHE A 949 4.27 18.47 3.31
N TYR A 950 4.93 17.92 2.29
CA TYR A 950 6.33 18.19 2.00
C TYR A 950 6.58 18.37 0.50
N HIS A 951 7.58 19.21 0.17
CA HIS A 951 7.97 19.56 -1.19
C HIS A 951 9.41 20.11 -1.16
N PRO A 952 10.28 19.79 -2.14
CA PRO A 952 11.71 20.16 -2.10
C PRO A 952 12.00 21.66 -2.10
N GLU A 953 11.08 22.49 -2.60
CA GLU A 953 11.26 23.95 -2.76
C GLU A 953 10.19 24.81 -2.04
N ARG A 954 9.19 24.20 -1.38
CA ARG A 954 8.04 24.93 -0.80
C ARG A 954 7.89 24.52 0.67
N THR A 955 8.12 25.45 1.61
CA THR A 955 8.22 25.17 3.05
C THR A 955 7.03 24.42 3.63
N ASP A 956 5.81 24.79 3.22
CA ASP A 956 4.56 24.26 3.78
C ASP A 956 3.86 23.27 2.84
N GLY A 957 4.54 22.81 1.77
CA GLY A 957 3.97 21.88 0.78
C GLY A 957 2.67 22.37 0.13
N GLY A 958 2.47 23.67 -0.04
CA GLY A 958 1.24 24.23 -0.59
C GLY A 958 1.10 24.01 -2.11
N LEU A 959 -0.11 23.63 -2.55
CA LEU A 959 -0.55 23.98 -3.91
C LEU A 959 -0.59 25.50 -4.09
N LEU A 960 -0.10 25.96 -5.24
CA LEU A 960 -0.37 27.31 -5.74
C LEU A 960 -1.88 27.42 -5.99
N THR A 961 -2.50 28.41 -5.36
CA THR A 961 -3.95 28.66 -5.45
C THR A 961 -4.16 30.15 -5.28
N LEU A 962 -4.70 30.82 -6.29
CA LEU A 962 -5.13 32.22 -6.15
C LEU A 962 -6.27 32.27 -5.14
N ARG A 963 -6.02 32.91 -3.99
CA ARG A 963 -7.05 33.19 -2.99
C ARG A 963 -7.63 34.57 -3.26
N SER A 964 -8.89 34.62 -3.70
CA SER A 964 -9.74 35.74 -3.28
C SER A 964 -9.75 35.76 -1.75
N THR A 965 -9.63 36.94 -1.14
CA THR A 965 -9.47 37.05 0.32
C THR A 965 -10.73 36.74 1.11
N GLU A 966 -11.90 36.71 0.45
CA GLU A 966 -13.20 36.63 1.14
C GLU A 966 -14.11 35.48 0.63
N ASP A 967 -13.95 35.01 -0.61
CA ASP A 967 -14.76 33.95 -1.21
C ASP A 967 -14.03 32.59 -1.23
N LYS A 968 -14.62 31.57 -0.59
CA LYS A 968 -14.03 30.22 -0.42
C LYS A 968 -14.16 29.27 -1.62
N GLU A 969 -15.02 29.58 -2.59
CA GLU A 969 -15.61 28.55 -3.46
C GLU A 969 -14.95 28.40 -4.85
N VAL A 970 -14.03 29.30 -5.25
CA VAL A 970 -13.46 29.31 -6.62
C VAL A 970 -11.96 28.96 -6.63
N PHE A 971 -11.64 27.70 -6.35
CA PHE A 971 -10.29 27.16 -6.53
C PHE A 971 -10.00 26.84 -8.01
N ARG A 972 -9.56 27.82 -8.80
CA ARG A 972 -9.01 27.55 -10.14
C ARG A 972 -7.58 27.02 -10.01
N CYS A 973 -7.30 25.85 -10.60
CA CYS A 973 -5.97 25.26 -10.60
C CYS A 973 -4.99 26.13 -11.42
N ALA A 974 -3.78 26.30 -10.92
CA ALA A 974 -3.00 27.52 -11.10
C ALA A 974 -1.72 27.34 -11.93
N GLU A 975 -1.82 26.72 -13.11
CA GLU A 975 -0.69 26.49 -14.03
C GLU A 975 -1.08 26.57 -15.52
N GLU A 976 -1.68 27.69 -15.93
CA GLU A 976 -1.59 28.16 -17.31
C GLU A 976 -0.22 28.87 -17.52
N ASN A 977 0.32 28.92 -18.74
CA ASN A 977 1.61 29.57 -19.00
C ASN A 977 1.65 31.03 -18.51
N CYS A 978 2.77 31.47 -17.96
CA CYS A 978 2.96 32.87 -17.58
C CYS A 978 2.82 33.82 -18.78
N SER A 979 2.07 34.91 -18.59
CA SER A 979 2.07 36.06 -19.51
C SER A 979 3.50 36.59 -19.69
N MET A 980 4.04 36.54 -20.91
CA MET A 980 5.33 37.16 -21.24
C MET A 980 5.12 38.60 -21.71
N GLN A 981 5.85 39.55 -21.09
CA GLN A 981 5.89 40.95 -21.53
C GLN A 981 6.39 41.02 -22.98
N LYS A 982 5.57 41.60 -23.87
CA LYS A 982 5.96 41.85 -25.25
C LYS A 982 6.98 42.98 -25.31
N LYS A 983 8.14 42.67 -25.90
CA LYS A 983 9.24 43.61 -26.14
C LYS A 983 9.22 44.06 -27.61
N LEU A 984 10.04 45.06 -27.93
CA LEU A 984 9.97 45.87 -29.15
C LEU A 984 10.09 45.03 -30.44
N GLY A 985 9.36 45.44 -31.50
CA GLY A 985 9.42 44.81 -32.82
C GLY A 985 8.09 44.23 -33.34
N LEU A 986 7.01 44.31 -32.56
CA LEU A 986 5.66 43.91 -32.99
C LEU A 986 5.15 44.75 -34.18
N ASP A 987 4.42 44.08 -35.09
CA ASP A 987 3.69 44.71 -36.19
C ASP A 987 2.34 45.28 -35.72
N ASP A 988 1.91 46.37 -36.34
CA ASP A 988 0.75 47.14 -35.89
C ASP A 988 -0.58 46.41 -36.14
N ASN A 989 -0.70 45.63 -37.22
CA ASN A 989 -1.94 44.88 -37.49
C ASN A 989 -2.18 43.79 -36.44
N THR A 990 -1.11 43.15 -35.95
CA THR A 990 -1.22 42.10 -34.92
C THR A 990 -1.82 42.58 -33.60
N ARG A 991 -1.73 43.89 -33.29
CA ARG A 991 -2.38 44.46 -32.10
C ARG A 991 -3.89 44.62 -32.30
N SER A 992 -4.31 45.14 -33.44
CA SER A 992 -5.72 45.37 -33.76
C SER A 992 -6.45 44.03 -34.01
N GLU A 993 -5.82 43.07 -34.69
CA GLU A 993 -6.29 41.68 -34.78
C GLU A 993 -6.48 41.06 -33.38
N LYS A 994 -5.49 41.19 -32.49
CA LYS A 994 -5.56 40.61 -31.15
C LYS A 994 -6.63 41.27 -30.28
N ALA A 995 -6.81 42.59 -30.37
CA ALA A 995 -7.90 43.31 -29.69
C ALA A 995 -9.31 42.86 -30.14
N CYS A 996 -9.41 42.22 -31.32
CA CYS A 996 -10.65 41.74 -31.91
C CYS A 996 -10.73 40.20 -32.06
N GLU A 997 -9.81 39.42 -31.46
CA GLU A 997 -9.87 37.94 -31.51
C GLU A 997 -11.15 37.46 -30.80
N VAL A 998 -12.08 36.88 -31.59
CA VAL A 998 -13.29 36.19 -31.10
C VAL A 998 -13.38 34.83 -31.78
N THR A 999 -13.21 33.77 -30.99
CA THR A 999 -13.26 32.36 -31.40
C THR A 999 -13.98 31.55 -30.30
N LYS A 1000 -14.36 30.29 -30.58
CA LYS A 1000 -15.09 29.46 -29.60
C LYS A 1000 -14.43 29.33 -28.22
N ASP A 1001 -13.10 29.41 -28.15
CA ASP A 1001 -12.33 29.18 -26.92
C ASP A 1001 -11.56 30.44 -26.42
N ARG A 1002 -11.64 31.56 -27.16
CA ARG A 1002 -10.92 32.82 -26.87
C ARG A 1002 -11.71 34.03 -27.34
N SER A 1003 -11.99 34.96 -26.43
CA SER A 1003 -12.44 36.32 -26.74
C SER A 1003 -11.60 37.33 -25.96
N VAL A 1004 -11.12 38.40 -26.61
CA VAL A 1004 -10.49 39.54 -25.91
C VAL A 1004 -11.57 40.58 -25.61
N ASP A 1005 -11.89 40.75 -24.33
CA ASP A 1005 -13.08 41.46 -23.88
C ASP A 1005 -12.76 42.85 -23.32
N TYR A 1006 -11.59 43.04 -22.72
CA TYR A 1006 -11.13 44.33 -22.19
C TYR A 1006 -9.75 44.72 -22.72
N VAL A 1007 -9.57 46.02 -22.96
CA VAL A 1007 -8.30 46.62 -23.36
C VAL A 1007 -8.12 47.94 -22.60
N PHE A 1008 -7.09 48.00 -21.76
CA PHE A 1008 -6.82 49.11 -20.85
C PHE A 1008 -5.37 49.61 -20.98
N LYS A 1009 -5.21 50.93 -20.86
CA LYS A 1009 -3.92 51.57 -20.58
C LYS A 1009 -3.81 51.78 -19.08
N VAL A 1010 -2.82 51.17 -18.44
CA VAL A 1010 -2.70 51.14 -16.96
C VAL A 1010 -1.33 51.64 -16.51
N LYS A 1011 -1.24 52.20 -15.30
CA LYS A 1011 0.02 52.60 -14.66
C LYS A 1011 0.19 51.85 -13.35
N LEU A 1012 1.34 51.21 -13.14
CA LEU A 1012 1.64 50.48 -11.91
C LEU A 1012 2.02 51.47 -10.78
N GLU A 1013 1.29 51.47 -9.68
CA GLU A 1013 1.53 52.38 -8.54
C GLU A 1013 2.22 51.68 -7.36
N SER A 1014 1.89 50.42 -7.07
CA SER A 1014 2.58 49.61 -6.06
C SER A 1014 2.49 48.11 -6.37
N MET A 1015 3.36 47.33 -5.74
CA MET A 1015 3.42 45.87 -5.85
C MET A 1015 3.62 45.29 -4.45
N THR A 1016 2.81 44.31 -4.07
CA THR A 1016 2.99 43.51 -2.86
C THR A 1016 3.42 42.10 -3.26
N PRO A 1017 4.71 41.74 -3.10
CA PRO A 1017 5.19 40.40 -3.41
C PRO A 1017 4.80 39.40 -2.32
N ASP A 1018 4.41 38.21 -2.74
CA ASP A 1018 4.06 37.07 -1.88
C ASP A 1018 4.80 35.81 -2.37
N PRO A 1019 5.07 34.80 -1.52
CA PRO A 1019 5.67 33.53 -1.96
C PRO A 1019 4.84 32.76 -2.99
N THR A 1020 3.54 33.06 -3.14
CA THR A 1020 2.60 32.36 -4.02
C THR A 1020 2.10 33.24 -5.18
N SER A 1021 1.65 34.47 -4.92
CA SER A 1021 1.11 35.36 -5.96
C SER A 1021 1.36 36.85 -5.73
N ASP A 1022 2.11 37.47 -6.63
CA ASP A 1022 2.35 38.90 -6.66
C ASP A 1022 1.06 39.67 -7.01
N THR A 1023 0.71 40.65 -6.17
CA THR A 1023 -0.39 41.58 -6.46
C THR A 1023 0.16 42.94 -6.87
N TYR A 1024 -0.25 43.40 -8.04
CA TYR A 1024 0.14 44.63 -8.70
C TYR A 1024 -1.03 45.62 -8.68
N PHE A 1025 -0.91 46.70 -7.91
CA PHE A 1025 -1.94 47.73 -7.85
C PHE A 1025 -1.72 48.74 -8.99
N MET A 1026 -2.57 48.65 -10.01
CA MET A 1026 -2.47 49.47 -11.21
C MET A 1026 -3.67 50.42 -11.31
N ARG A 1027 -3.40 51.68 -11.67
CA ARG A 1027 -4.43 52.67 -11.99
C ARG A 1027 -4.78 52.60 -13.47
N VAL A 1028 -6.06 52.50 -13.81
CA VAL A 1028 -6.51 52.54 -15.21
C VAL A 1028 -6.48 54.00 -15.68
N VAL A 1029 -5.58 54.31 -16.62
CA VAL A 1029 -5.36 55.66 -17.16
C VAL A 1029 -6.32 55.94 -18.31
N ASP A 1030 -6.54 54.96 -19.19
CA ASP A 1030 -7.49 55.07 -20.31
C ASP A 1030 -8.15 53.71 -20.60
N VAL A 1031 -9.40 53.75 -21.03
CA VAL A 1031 -10.20 52.59 -21.42
C VAL A 1031 -10.34 52.60 -22.94
N ILE A 1032 -9.82 51.56 -23.59
CA ILE A 1032 -9.82 51.42 -25.04
C ILE A 1032 -10.95 50.48 -25.46
N LYS A 1033 -11.14 49.37 -24.73
CA LYS A 1033 -12.27 48.44 -24.86
C LYS A 1033 -12.78 48.09 -23.47
N GLY A 1034 -14.08 48.32 -23.21
CA GLY A 1034 -14.69 48.11 -21.89
C GLY A 1034 -15.20 46.69 -21.71
N GLY A 1035 -14.77 46.02 -20.63
CA GLY A 1035 -15.25 44.68 -20.23
C GLY A 1035 -16.43 44.73 -19.25
N ILE A 1036 -16.54 43.70 -18.39
CA ILE A 1036 -17.63 43.56 -17.40
C ILE A 1036 -17.57 44.65 -16.30
N ASP A 1037 -16.38 45.06 -15.85
CA ASP A 1037 -16.22 46.17 -14.90
C ASP A 1037 -16.42 47.51 -15.62
N LYS A 1038 -17.37 48.32 -15.14
CA LYS A 1038 -17.82 49.58 -15.77
C LYS A 1038 -17.45 50.76 -14.89
N GLY A 1039 -16.92 51.82 -15.51
CA GLY A 1039 -16.51 53.05 -14.81
C GLY A 1039 -15.09 53.00 -14.24
N VAL A 1040 -14.24 52.08 -14.71
CA VAL A 1040 -12.87 51.87 -14.19
C VAL A 1040 -11.88 53.02 -14.40
N MET A 1041 -12.18 54.00 -15.27
CA MET A 1041 -11.25 55.07 -15.63
C MET A 1041 -10.85 55.90 -14.40
N GLY A 1042 -9.54 56.07 -14.19
CA GLY A 1042 -8.96 56.75 -13.02
C GLY A 1042 -8.89 55.91 -11.74
N GLN A 1043 -9.56 54.75 -11.68
CA GLN A 1043 -9.60 53.90 -10.49
C GLN A 1043 -8.35 53.01 -10.37
N LEU A 1044 -8.05 52.63 -9.12
CA LEU A 1044 -7.08 51.59 -8.79
C LEU A 1044 -7.76 50.21 -8.92
N ARG A 1045 -7.00 49.22 -9.39
CA ARG A 1045 -7.40 47.82 -9.49
C ARG A 1045 -6.22 46.90 -9.14
N ALA A 1046 -6.52 45.77 -8.53
CA ALA A 1046 -5.54 44.73 -8.23
C ALA A 1046 -5.43 43.75 -9.41
N PHE A 1047 -4.23 43.67 -9.99
CA PHE A 1047 -3.85 42.66 -10.99
C PHE A 1047 -2.96 41.62 -10.32
N VAL A 1048 -3.31 40.35 -10.39
CA VAL A 1048 -2.62 39.26 -9.68
C VAL A 1048 -1.93 38.33 -10.68
N ALA A 1049 -0.67 37.98 -10.40
CA ALA A 1049 0.09 36.96 -11.13
C ALA A 1049 0.81 36.04 -10.15
N PHE A 1050 1.24 34.87 -10.62
CA PHE A 1050 2.04 33.95 -9.79
C PHE A 1050 3.46 34.48 -9.58
N ALA A 1051 4.05 34.21 -8.42
CA ALA A 1051 5.42 34.64 -8.11
C ALA A 1051 6.45 34.10 -9.12
N LEU A 1052 6.18 32.93 -9.72
CA LEU A 1052 6.99 32.34 -10.81
C LEU A 1052 7.00 33.21 -12.09
N CYS A 1053 5.95 34.01 -12.33
CA CYS A 1053 5.83 34.84 -13.52
C CYS A 1053 6.57 36.19 -13.40
N ARG A 1054 7.16 36.51 -12.24
CA ARG A 1054 7.80 37.80 -11.95
C ARG A 1054 8.88 38.17 -12.96
N GLU A 1055 9.75 37.22 -13.32
CA GLU A 1055 10.82 37.43 -14.32
C GLU A 1055 10.27 37.60 -15.76
N SER A 1056 9.22 36.85 -16.10
CA SER A 1056 8.56 36.91 -17.43
C SER A 1056 7.75 38.19 -17.67
N LEU A 1057 7.32 38.85 -16.60
CA LEU A 1057 6.48 40.04 -16.62
C LEU A 1057 7.28 41.37 -16.60
N ASP A 1058 8.44 41.42 -15.92
CA ASP A 1058 9.37 42.58 -15.90
C ASP A 1058 8.63 43.93 -15.68
N LEU A 1059 7.65 43.94 -14.76
CA LEU A 1059 6.79 45.08 -14.45
C LEU A 1059 7.47 46.01 -13.45
N LYS A 1060 7.49 47.31 -13.77
CA LYS A 1060 8.25 48.34 -13.03
C LYS A 1060 7.31 49.38 -12.44
N VAL A 1061 7.47 49.66 -11.15
CA VAL A 1061 6.64 50.62 -10.42
C VAL A 1061 6.84 52.02 -11.03
N GLY A 1062 5.74 52.73 -11.27
CA GLY A 1062 5.70 54.01 -11.98
C GLY A 1062 5.54 53.91 -13.50
N SER A 1063 5.85 52.77 -14.11
CA SER A 1063 5.70 52.56 -15.57
C SER A 1063 4.25 52.37 -16.01
N THR A 1064 4.01 52.62 -17.31
CA THR A 1064 2.70 52.48 -17.97
C THR A 1064 2.73 51.27 -18.91
N TYR A 1065 1.60 50.56 -19.02
CA TYR A 1065 1.46 49.33 -19.79
C TYR A 1065 0.13 49.31 -20.57
N LEU A 1066 0.13 48.61 -21.70
CA LEU A 1066 -1.08 48.14 -22.38
C LEU A 1066 -1.42 46.75 -21.87
N LEU A 1067 -2.63 46.56 -21.35
CA LEU A 1067 -3.19 45.25 -21.00
C LEU A 1067 -4.38 44.93 -21.92
N MET A 1068 -4.39 43.72 -22.48
CA MET A 1068 -5.58 43.13 -23.10
C MET A 1068 -5.91 41.81 -22.40
N GLY A 1069 -7.18 41.55 -22.12
CA GLY A 1069 -7.58 40.33 -21.43
C GLY A 1069 -9.04 39.96 -21.59
N VAL A 1070 -9.45 38.96 -20.80
CA VAL A 1070 -10.66 38.16 -21.00
C VAL A 1070 -11.53 38.20 -19.76
N SER A 1071 -12.86 38.24 -19.89
CA SER A 1071 -13.77 38.48 -18.75
C SER A 1071 -13.80 37.34 -17.73
N LYS A 1072 -13.52 36.11 -18.18
CA LYS A 1072 -13.37 34.91 -17.32
C LYS A 1072 -12.20 35.00 -16.32
N ASP A 1073 -11.29 35.94 -16.52
CA ASP A 1073 -10.13 36.20 -15.67
C ASP A 1073 -10.30 37.50 -14.85
N VAL A 1074 -11.55 37.99 -14.71
CA VAL A 1074 -11.95 39.13 -13.89
C VAL A 1074 -12.91 38.67 -12.79
N TYR A 1075 -12.62 38.98 -11.53
CA TYR A 1075 -13.38 38.55 -10.36
C TYR A 1075 -14.00 39.72 -9.59
N LYS A 1076 -15.13 39.47 -8.93
CA LYS A 1076 -15.80 40.41 -8.02
C LYS A 1076 -16.12 39.69 -6.70
N PRO A 1077 -15.60 40.14 -5.54
CA PRO A 1077 -15.99 39.62 -4.24
C PRO A 1077 -17.49 39.79 -3.97
N ARG A 1078 -18.06 38.91 -3.13
CA ARG A 1078 -19.43 39.09 -2.62
C ARG A 1078 -19.53 40.18 -1.55
N GLU A 1079 -20.77 40.50 -1.16
CA GLU A 1079 -21.15 41.73 -0.46
C GLU A 1079 -20.50 41.89 0.93
N GLY A 1080 -19.87 43.04 1.18
CA GLY A 1080 -19.35 43.37 2.52
C GLY A 1080 -18.54 44.67 2.63
N ALA A 1081 -17.66 44.95 1.67
CA ALA A 1081 -16.77 46.11 1.66
C ALA A 1081 -16.78 46.87 0.32
N ASP A 1082 -16.15 48.06 0.27
CA ASP A 1082 -16.10 48.93 -0.91
C ASP A 1082 -15.51 48.21 -2.13
N VAL A 1083 -16.36 47.89 -3.11
CA VAL A 1083 -16.07 46.79 -4.05
C VAL A 1083 -15.09 47.20 -5.15
N GLN A 1084 -13.94 46.54 -5.20
CA GLN A 1084 -13.03 46.57 -6.35
C GLN A 1084 -12.99 45.20 -7.04
N TYR A 1085 -13.05 45.20 -8.37
CA TYR A 1085 -12.80 43.99 -9.15
C TYR A 1085 -11.30 43.64 -9.12
N GLN A 1086 -10.99 42.35 -9.20
CA GLN A 1086 -9.63 41.82 -9.30
C GLN A 1086 -9.41 41.18 -10.68
N TYR A 1087 -8.20 41.29 -11.20
CA TYR A 1087 -7.83 40.82 -12.55
C TYR A 1087 -6.69 39.80 -12.46
N ILE A 1088 -6.76 38.70 -13.22
CA ILE A 1088 -5.74 37.65 -13.22
C ILE A 1088 -4.93 37.73 -14.52
N LEU A 1089 -3.59 37.73 -14.42
CA LEU A 1089 -2.67 37.80 -15.57
C LEU A 1089 -2.30 36.41 -16.15
N GLY A 1090 -3.31 35.62 -16.56
CA GLY A 1090 -3.15 34.27 -17.14
C GLY A 1090 -2.64 34.23 -18.60
N GLU A 1091 -2.37 33.04 -19.15
CA GLU A 1091 -1.69 32.78 -20.47
C GLU A 1091 -2.20 33.65 -21.63
N GLN A 1092 -3.50 33.99 -21.61
CA GLN A 1092 -4.16 34.70 -22.70
C GLN A 1092 -4.03 36.23 -22.62
N THR A 1093 -3.42 36.76 -21.56
CA THR A 1093 -3.27 38.20 -21.30
C THR A 1093 -2.16 38.81 -22.15
N TRP A 1094 -2.45 39.90 -22.87
CA TRP A 1094 -1.42 40.70 -23.54
C TRP A 1094 -0.85 41.73 -22.56
N VAL A 1095 0.47 41.80 -22.48
CA VAL A 1095 1.20 42.78 -21.66
C VAL A 1095 2.27 43.43 -22.53
N GLU A 1096 2.17 44.73 -22.82
CA GLU A 1096 3.15 45.48 -23.62
C GLU A 1096 3.53 46.78 -22.90
N TYR A 1097 4.81 47.14 -22.86
CA TYR A 1097 5.27 48.40 -22.25
C TYR A 1097 4.78 49.60 -23.06
N TRP A 1098 4.16 50.57 -22.39
CA TRP A 1098 3.74 51.83 -23.01
C TRP A 1098 4.83 52.90 -22.78
N PRO A 1099 5.59 53.31 -23.82
CA PRO A 1099 6.71 54.25 -23.65
C PRO A 1099 6.22 55.65 -23.24
N THR A 1100 7.05 56.35 -22.47
CA THR A 1100 6.75 57.73 -22.07
C THR A 1100 6.81 58.71 -23.25
N ALA A 1101 6.19 59.88 -23.11
CA ALA A 1101 6.19 60.91 -24.16
C ALA A 1101 7.61 61.39 -24.53
N GLU A 1102 8.57 61.30 -23.61
CA GLU A 1102 10.00 61.60 -23.82
C GLU A 1102 10.76 60.43 -24.50
N GLU A 1103 10.21 59.22 -24.47
CA GLU A 1103 10.78 58.05 -25.12
C GLU A 1103 10.28 57.87 -26.56
N CYS A 1104 9.02 58.20 -26.85
CA CYS A 1104 8.43 58.07 -28.19
C CYS A 1104 9.21 58.74 -29.35
N PRO A 1105 9.93 59.87 -29.16
CA PRO A 1105 10.79 60.44 -30.20
C PRO A 1105 12.01 59.57 -30.54
N LYS A 1106 12.48 58.72 -29.61
CA LYS A 1106 13.67 57.87 -29.78
C LYS A 1106 13.38 56.81 -30.86
N GLN A 1107 14.34 56.61 -31.77
CA GLN A 1107 14.20 55.70 -32.93
C GLN A 1107 13.72 54.28 -32.56
N GLN A 1108 14.08 53.81 -31.37
CA GLN A 1108 13.68 52.53 -30.79
C GLN A 1108 12.17 52.41 -30.49
N TYR A 1109 11.53 53.47 -29.98
CA TYR A 1109 10.13 53.46 -29.51
C TYR A 1109 9.15 54.10 -30.51
N ARG A 1110 9.66 54.88 -31.46
CA ARG A 1110 8.88 55.65 -32.46
C ARG A 1110 7.91 54.81 -33.31
N LYS A 1111 8.20 53.53 -33.53
CA LYS A 1111 7.24 52.57 -34.15
C LYS A 1111 6.14 52.19 -33.18
N THR A 1112 6.51 51.68 -32.00
CA THR A 1112 5.57 51.24 -30.96
C THR A 1112 4.57 52.33 -30.56
N CYS A 1113 5.01 53.58 -30.33
CA CYS A 1113 4.07 54.65 -29.95
C CYS A 1113 3.03 54.93 -31.05
N ARG A 1114 3.43 54.93 -32.33
CA ARG A 1114 2.50 55.09 -33.47
C ARG A 1114 1.51 53.93 -33.58
N GLY A 1115 1.98 52.69 -33.40
CA GLY A 1115 1.12 51.51 -33.39
C GLY A 1115 0.11 51.51 -32.24
N LEU A 1116 0.50 52.00 -31.07
CA LEU A 1116 -0.37 52.17 -29.90
C LEU A 1116 -1.39 53.31 -30.11
N GLU A 1117 -0.98 54.43 -30.69
CA GLU A 1117 -1.88 55.55 -31.07
C GLU A 1117 -2.89 55.12 -32.14
N LYS A 1118 -2.44 54.37 -33.16
CA LYS A 1118 -3.31 53.75 -34.19
C LYS A 1118 -4.36 52.84 -33.55
N LEU A 1119 -3.93 51.90 -32.70
CA LEU A 1119 -4.83 50.97 -31.99
C LEU A 1119 -5.90 51.72 -31.16
N VAL A 1120 -5.52 52.76 -30.41
CA VAL A 1120 -6.47 53.58 -29.64
C VAL A 1120 -7.48 54.27 -30.55
N THR A 1121 -7.05 54.71 -31.73
CA THR A 1121 -7.90 55.40 -32.71
C THR A 1121 -8.90 54.44 -33.34
N GLU A 1122 -8.43 53.31 -33.89
CA GLU A 1122 -9.27 52.28 -34.53
C GLU A 1122 -10.31 51.74 -33.55
N GLN A 1123 -9.90 51.33 -32.33
CA GLN A 1123 -10.81 50.75 -31.34
C GLN A 1123 -11.85 51.74 -30.78
N LYS A 1124 -11.57 53.04 -30.78
CA LYS A 1124 -12.51 54.07 -30.27
C LYS A 1124 -13.41 54.70 -31.33
N ILE A 1125 -13.07 54.57 -32.62
CA ILE A 1125 -13.84 55.15 -33.73
C ILE A 1125 -14.58 54.07 -34.52
N ASP A 1126 -13.84 53.06 -35.01
CA ASP A 1126 -14.36 52.02 -35.91
C ASP A 1126 -14.79 50.74 -35.16
N GLY A 1127 -14.17 50.50 -34.00
CA GLY A 1127 -14.42 49.31 -33.17
C GLY A 1127 -13.73 48.06 -33.72
N CYS A 1128 -14.40 46.91 -33.60
CA CYS A 1128 -13.97 45.67 -34.25
C CYS A 1128 -14.83 45.41 -35.50
N PRO A 1129 -14.23 45.08 -36.66
CA PRO A 1129 -14.99 44.64 -37.83
C PRO A 1129 -15.75 43.33 -37.53
N GLN A 1130 -16.90 43.16 -38.19
CA GLN A 1130 -17.74 41.96 -38.12
C GLN A 1130 -17.26 40.85 -39.05
#